data_AF-A0A9P7MHK7-F1
#
_entry.id   AF-A0A9P7MHK7-F1
#
_cell.length_a   1.000
_cell.length_b   1.000
_cell.length_c   1.000
_cell.angle_alpha   90.00
_cell.angle_beta   90.00
_cell.angle_gamma   90.00
#
_symmetry.space_group_name_H-M   'P 1'
#
loop_
_entity.id
_entity.type
_entity.pdbx_description
1 polymer ?
#
loop_
_entity_poly.entity_id
_entity_poly.type
_entity_poly.pdbx_seq_one_letter_code
_entity_poly.pdbx_strand_id
1 'polypeptide(L)'
;METTPLLESAHSRHPESLHCPRRSSRPGRESSSSPAVGPAPYKEYASINWLQNLVRDNERYRRNKASQRGNLTANIQGHLATWWDSAQGWIIAVIIGILTAGVAFVVDVSVETVADWKEGYCISNAWMNRRSCCSPDLTCRNWRLWTPHFPFAYAIYIIFALVFGVIAAGVTLTTKAELPSLQAGAGTEIDSDRLGHNSDEEIDQSSAAQAETKTMYMAAGSGIPEIKTILSGFVIPHFLSFKVLAVKAVGATFAVATGMCLGKEGPFVHISTCVGYLVAKTLPKYEQNEGKMREMLSVACSSGLSVAFGAPIGGVLFSYEEISTYFPRRVLWKSFLCSLVAAATLRELNPTGTGKLVLFETNYGVDYEIVHYLVFVLLGVCGGVFGGVFCTANFFWSTSFRKLPLIRRSPLLEVFIVVLITACLQYPNPLIRDTGDIMMERLLVDCNDVNEDWICQQEAKLSGKGTYYAWLISGTFVKLILTTITFGCKVPSGIIIPALDAGALFGRMVGQIVPDISPGIFAMVGSAAFLAGVSRMTVSLAVIMFELTGEVNFIPPFMIAILTAKWVADSISAEGVYDLAQHIIGHPFLDAEQAVVKLRAAQNSDTGCPPVVGQLSPPTSIMVKLMARLDANHSLSIVHFRESLLQLESRGLADLGLVMVNEQGVCQAHLLEVTFQSVLRILDESEQAGLSELKLGSDRISHLIDSSPLCISTGAPIEYAAEIFGKLGLSHLIVVDEETAKAVGVVGKKRLLKFLDSLE
;
A
#
# COMPACT_ATOMS: atom_id res chain seq x y z
N MET A 1 -5.09 -79.94 -3.88
CA MET A 1 -6.38 -80.17 -4.55
C MET A 1 -6.98 -78.81 -4.78
N GLU A 2 -6.64 -78.20 -5.91
CA GLU A 2 -7.39 -78.31 -7.18
C GLU A 2 -8.62 -77.40 -7.11
N THR A 3 -8.48 -76.14 -7.54
CA THR A 3 -8.76 -75.65 -8.91
C THR A 3 -10.23 -75.72 -9.29
N THR A 4 -10.85 -74.56 -9.43
CA THR A 4 -11.93 -74.34 -10.40
C THR A 4 -11.73 -73.02 -11.16
N PRO A 5 -12.03 -72.96 -12.47
CA PRO A 5 -11.58 -71.90 -13.37
C PRO A 5 -12.72 -71.00 -13.93
N LEU A 6 -12.31 -69.87 -14.50
CA LEU A 6 -12.82 -69.11 -15.65
C LEU A 6 -14.32 -68.73 -15.77
N LEU A 7 -14.58 -67.42 -15.86
CA LEU A 7 -15.39 -66.84 -16.95
C LEU A 7 -15.12 -65.33 -17.14
N GLU A 8 -15.10 -64.95 -18.42
CA GLU A 8 -14.65 -63.70 -19.02
C GLU A 8 -15.63 -62.50 -18.95
N SER A 9 -14.99 -61.32 -19.03
CA SER A 9 -15.39 -60.08 -19.72
C SER A 9 -16.59 -59.24 -19.25
N ALA A 10 -16.28 -58.01 -18.81
CA ALA A 10 -16.94 -56.79 -19.30
C ALA A 10 -16.05 -55.56 -19.00
N HIS A 11 -15.69 -54.86 -20.07
CA HIS A 11 -14.97 -53.59 -20.18
C HIS A 11 -14.98 -52.64 -18.96
N SER A 12 -13.79 -52.38 -18.41
CA SER A 12 -13.51 -51.18 -17.62
C SER A 12 -13.12 -50.03 -18.56
N ARG A 13 -13.97 -49.00 -18.65
CA ARG A 13 -13.60 -47.70 -19.22
C ARG A 13 -12.50 -47.10 -18.35
N HIS A 14 -11.31 -46.89 -18.91
CA HIS A 14 -10.32 -46.00 -18.33
C HIS A 14 -10.88 -44.57 -18.29
N PRO A 15 -10.63 -43.78 -17.23
CA PRO A 15 -10.86 -42.34 -17.30
C PRO A 15 -9.87 -41.77 -18.33
N GLU A 16 -10.40 -41.18 -19.40
CA GLU A 16 -9.61 -40.42 -20.36
C GLU A 16 -8.82 -39.35 -19.61
N SER A 17 -7.50 -39.50 -19.56
CA SER A 17 -6.60 -38.42 -19.22
C SER A 17 -6.84 -37.30 -20.25
N LEU A 18 -7.24 -36.11 -19.81
CA LEU A 18 -7.19 -34.90 -20.64
C LEU A 18 -5.74 -34.66 -21.07
N HIS A 19 -5.32 -35.28 -22.18
CA HIS A 19 -4.12 -34.93 -22.89
C HIS A 19 -4.42 -33.66 -23.68
N CYS A 20 -4.15 -32.50 -23.09
CA CYS A 20 -4.03 -31.28 -23.88
C CYS A 20 -2.93 -31.52 -24.93
N PRO A 21 -3.20 -31.35 -26.23
CA PRO A 21 -2.19 -31.62 -27.25
C PRO A 21 -1.00 -30.72 -27.04
N ARG A 22 0.17 -31.30 -26.74
CA ARG A 22 1.46 -30.61 -26.85
C ARG A 22 1.50 -30.02 -28.25
N ARG A 23 1.42 -28.68 -28.34
CA ARG A 23 1.60 -27.97 -29.61
C ARG A 23 3.04 -28.22 -30.04
N SER A 24 3.27 -29.28 -30.81
CA SER A 24 4.57 -29.58 -31.39
C SER A 24 4.98 -28.36 -32.22
N SER A 25 6.09 -27.74 -31.86
CA SER A 25 6.73 -26.68 -32.62
C SER A 25 7.11 -27.19 -34.02
N ARG A 26 6.17 -27.10 -34.97
CA ARG A 26 6.52 -27.13 -36.39
C ARG A 26 7.19 -25.79 -36.72
N PRO A 27 8.38 -25.77 -37.34
CA PRO A 27 9.01 -24.53 -37.78
C PRO A 27 8.29 -24.07 -39.05
N GLY A 28 7.32 -23.17 -38.90
CA GLY A 28 6.59 -22.62 -40.03
C GLY A 28 5.33 -21.88 -39.59
N ARG A 29 5.38 -20.54 -39.69
CA ARG A 29 4.37 -19.55 -39.27
C ARG A 29 4.24 -19.36 -37.76
N GLU A 30 5.23 -18.67 -37.19
CA GLU A 30 4.97 -17.79 -36.05
C GLU A 30 3.97 -16.72 -36.51
N SER A 31 2.78 -16.70 -35.91
CA SER A 31 1.87 -15.55 -36.03
C SER A 31 2.61 -14.33 -35.53
N SER A 32 2.72 -13.29 -36.36
CA SER A 32 3.48 -12.05 -36.16
C SER A 32 2.96 -11.14 -35.01
N SER A 33 2.17 -11.67 -34.09
CA SER A 33 1.60 -10.96 -32.95
C SER A 33 1.66 -11.81 -31.68
N SER A 34 2.85 -12.20 -31.24
CA SER A 34 3.04 -12.75 -29.89
C SER A 34 3.20 -11.58 -28.89
N PRO A 35 2.31 -11.41 -27.89
CA PRO A 35 2.36 -10.29 -26.93
C PRO A 35 3.58 -10.30 -26.00
N ALA A 36 4.44 -11.32 -26.09
CA ALA A 36 5.60 -11.55 -25.23
C ALA A 36 6.86 -10.76 -25.65
N VAL A 37 6.98 -10.35 -26.91
CA VAL A 37 8.10 -9.53 -27.40
C VAL A 37 7.69 -8.07 -27.35
N GLY A 38 8.02 -7.41 -26.25
CA GLY A 38 7.74 -6.00 -26.01
C GLY A 38 8.51 -5.49 -24.78
N PRO A 39 8.62 -4.16 -24.61
CA PRO A 39 9.32 -3.56 -23.48
C PRO A 39 8.71 -4.05 -22.15
N ALA A 40 9.57 -4.17 -21.13
CA ALA A 40 9.18 -4.65 -19.81
C ALA A 40 7.95 -3.90 -19.28
N PRO A 41 6.84 -4.60 -18.95
CA PRO A 41 5.72 -3.96 -18.26
C PRO A 41 6.19 -3.40 -16.92
N TYR A 42 5.62 -2.28 -16.48
CA TYR A 42 6.00 -1.65 -15.22
C TYR A 42 7.51 -1.34 -15.11
N LYS A 43 8.15 -0.88 -16.21
CA LYS A 43 9.59 -0.53 -16.24
C LYS A 43 9.97 0.51 -15.17
N GLU A 44 9.03 1.36 -14.78
CA GLU A 44 9.18 2.37 -13.72
C GLU A 44 9.53 1.78 -12.34
N TYR A 45 9.16 0.51 -12.09
CA TYR A 45 9.29 -0.13 -10.79
C TYR A 45 10.41 -1.18 -10.84
N ALA A 46 11.36 -1.14 -9.90
CA ALA A 46 12.27 -2.27 -9.71
C ALA A 46 11.58 -3.35 -8.87
N SER A 47 11.83 -4.63 -9.17
CA SER A 47 11.30 -5.77 -8.42
C SER A 47 12.41 -6.49 -7.66
N ILE A 48 12.10 -7.00 -6.48
CA ILE A 48 13.10 -7.54 -5.57
C ILE A 48 13.08 -9.04 -5.50
N ASN A 49 14.25 -9.62 -5.29
CA ASN A 49 14.41 -11.02 -4.96
C ASN A 49 14.63 -11.19 -3.45
N TRP A 50 13.59 -11.60 -2.74
CA TRP A 50 13.62 -11.80 -1.28
C TRP A 50 14.58 -12.93 -0.89
N LEU A 51 14.66 -13.99 -1.70
CA LEU A 51 15.53 -15.15 -1.43
C LEU A 51 17.01 -14.78 -1.51
N GLN A 52 17.42 -14.03 -2.55
CA GLN A 52 18.80 -13.59 -2.67
C GLN A 52 19.21 -12.66 -1.51
N ASN A 53 18.31 -11.79 -1.07
CA ASN A 53 18.52 -10.92 0.10
C ASN A 53 18.66 -11.72 1.41
N LEU A 54 17.95 -12.85 1.54
CA LEU A 54 18.10 -13.77 2.66
C LEU A 54 19.48 -14.47 2.63
N VAL A 55 19.93 -14.91 1.46
CA VAL A 55 21.26 -15.54 1.29
C VAL A 55 22.36 -14.55 1.67
N ARG A 56 22.31 -13.31 1.15
CA ARG A 56 23.26 -12.24 1.49
C ARG A 56 23.33 -11.97 2.99
N ASP A 57 22.20 -12.03 3.69
CA ASP A 57 22.18 -11.86 5.14
C ASP A 57 22.84 -13.01 5.90
N ASN A 58 22.59 -14.25 5.47
CA ASN A 58 23.21 -15.43 6.05
C ASN A 58 24.73 -15.46 5.82
N GLU A 59 25.20 -15.02 4.66
CA GLU A 59 26.64 -14.88 4.39
C GLU A 59 27.31 -13.87 5.31
N ARG A 60 26.69 -12.70 5.50
CA ARG A 60 27.18 -11.69 6.46
C ARG A 60 27.25 -12.26 7.87
N TYR A 61 26.22 -12.99 8.31
CA TYR A 61 26.22 -13.65 9.61
C TYR A 61 27.37 -14.66 9.75
N ARG A 62 27.60 -15.49 8.71
CA ARG A 62 28.72 -16.45 8.67
C ARG A 62 30.07 -15.75 8.73
N ARG A 63 30.26 -14.65 8.01
CA ARG A 63 31.50 -13.85 8.05
C ARG A 63 31.78 -13.31 9.46
N ASN A 64 30.77 -12.74 10.11
CA ASN A 64 30.90 -12.24 11.49
C ASN A 64 31.25 -13.37 12.47
N LYS A 65 30.66 -14.55 12.30
CA LYS A 65 30.97 -15.72 13.13
C LYS A 65 32.35 -16.31 12.84
N ALA A 66 32.80 -16.30 11.60
CA ALA A 66 34.14 -16.76 11.22
C ALA A 66 35.24 -15.90 11.87
N SER A 67 35.00 -14.60 12.02
CA SER A 67 35.91 -13.67 12.72
C SER A 67 36.14 -14.03 14.20
N GLN A 68 35.27 -14.83 14.82
CA GLN A 68 35.40 -15.26 16.21
C GLN A 68 36.49 -16.33 16.44
N ARG A 69 37.01 -16.99 15.39
CA ARG A 69 38.02 -18.06 15.51
C ARG A 69 39.46 -17.56 15.68
N GLY A 70 39.67 -16.26 15.90
CA GLY A 70 40.99 -15.65 16.09
C GLY A 70 41.47 -15.60 17.55
N ASN A 71 42.56 -14.86 17.78
CA ASN A 71 43.14 -14.59 19.11
C ASN A 71 42.11 -14.04 20.12
N LEU A 72 42.39 -14.11 21.43
CA LEU A 72 41.48 -13.69 22.50
C LEU A 72 40.84 -12.30 22.29
N THR A 73 41.62 -11.33 21.81
CA THR A 73 41.14 -9.97 21.48
C THR A 73 40.21 -9.95 20.26
N ALA A 74 40.50 -10.73 19.23
CA ALA A 74 39.64 -10.90 18.05
C ALA A 74 38.33 -11.63 18.41
N ASN A 75 38.37 -12.54 19.38
CA ASN A 75 37.18 -13.22 19.90
C ASN A 75 36.23 -12.24 20.62
N ILE A 76 36.76 -11.34 21.45
CA ILE A 76 35.97 -10.29 22.12
C ILE A 76 35.38 -9.32 21.08
N GLN A 77 36.19 -8.86 20.13
CA GLN A 77 35.71 -7.98 19.04
C GLN A 77 34.64 -8.66 18.17
N GLY A 78 34.80 -9.95 17.85
CA GLY A 78 33.82 -10.73 17.12
C GLY A 78 32.51 -10.94 17.88
N HIS A 79 32.57 -11.13 19.20
CA HIS A 79 31.38 -11.16 20.06
C HIS A 79 30.66 -9.82 20.09
N LEU A 80 31.39 -8.72 20.30
CA LEU A 80 30.82 -7.35 20.28
C LEU A 80 30.19 -7.02 18.93
N ALA A 81 30.84 -7.37 17.82
CA ALA A 81 30.30 -7.17 16.48
C ALA A 81 29.01 -7.97 16.24
N THR A 82 28.93 -9.21 16.74
CA THR A 82 27.74 -10.07 16.63
C THR A 82 26.59 -9.55 17.49
N TRP A 83 26.91 -9.10 18.71
CA TRP A 83 25.94 -8.46 19.60
C TRP A 83 25.40 -7.17 19.00
N TRP A 84 26.29 -6.30 18.51
CA TRP A 84 25.91 -5.06 17.82
C TRP A 84 25.02 -5.33 16.61
N ASP A 85 25.41 -6.27 15.74
CA ASP A 85 24.60 -6.63 14.57
C ASP A 85 23.20 -7.12 14.96
N SER A 86 23.07 -7.83 16.08
CA SER A 86 21.78 -8.28 16.63
C SER A 86 20.97 -7.15 17.26
N ALA A 87 21.63 -6.21 17.96
CA ALA A 87 21.00 -5.09 18.66
C ALA A 87 20.53 -3.97 17.73
N GLN A 88 21.21 -3.75 16.59
CA GLN A 88 20.92 -2.67 15.64
C GLN A 88 19.43 -2.54 15.29
N GLY A 89 18.74 -3.66 15.04
CA GLY A 89 17.32 -3.62 14.68
C GLY A 89 16.38 -3.18 15.80
N TRP A 90 16.75 -3.42 17.05
CA TRP A 90 15.98 -2.98 18.21
C TRP A 90 16.21 -1.49 18.49
N ILE A 91 17.47 -1.04 18.41
CA ILE A 91 17.83 0.36 18.60
C ILE A 91 17.15 1.23 17.53
N ILE A 92 17.18 0.81 16.27
CA ILE A 92 16.47 1.52 15.19
C ILE A 92 14.97 1.60 15.48
N ALA A 93 14.33 0.50 15.90
CA ALA A 93 12.91 0.50 16.21
C ALA A 93 12.53 1.53 17.30
N VAL A 94 13.35 1.65 18.35
CA VAL A 94 13.17 2.66 19.41
C VAL A 94 13.31 4.07 18.85
N ILE A 95 14.36 4.33 18.06
CA ILE A 95 14.61 5.66 17.45
C ILE A 95 13.46 6.05 16.51
N ILE A 96 12.98 5.13 15.68
CA ILE A 96 11.85 5.37 14.79
C ILE A 96 10.60 5.74 15.59
N GLY A 97 10.33 5.04 16.70
CA GLY A 97 9.17 5.33 17.55
C GLY A 97 9.22 6.74 18.14
N ILE A 98 10.36 7.14 18.70
CA ILE A 98 10.56 8.49 19.28
C ILE A 98 10.41 9.58 18.22
N LEU A 99 11.08 9.43 17.07
CA LEU A 99 11.03 10.42 15.99
C LEU A 99 9.63 10.51 15.36
N THR A 100 8.94 9.38 15.18
CA THR A 100 7.57 9.35 14.68
C THR A 100 6.63 10.10 15.62
N ALA A 101 6.74 9.87 16.94
CA ALA A 101 5.94 10.58 17.93
C ALA A 101 6.22 12.10 17.95
N GLY A 102 7.49 12.51 17.80
CA GLY A 102 7.86 13.92 17.70
C GLY A 102 7.26 14.61 16.47
N VAL A 103 7.25 13.95 15.31
CA VAL A 103 6.60 14.48 14.10
C VAL A 103 5.08 14.52 14.26
N ALA A 104 4.48 13.47 14.84
CA ALA A 104 3.04 13.43 15.11
C ALA A 104 2.59 14.57 16.03
N PHE A 105 3.31 14.80 17.13
CA PHE A 105 3.06 15.92 18.05
C PHE A 105 3.02 17.28 17.33
N VAL A 106 4.02 17.55 16.47
CA VAL A 106 4.07 18.81 15.72
C VAL A 106 2.87 18.94 14.77
N VAL A 107 2.51 17.86 14.07
CA VAL A 107 1.39 17.88 13.13
C VAL A 107 0.05 18.04 13.86
N ASP A 108 -0.17 17.31 14.96
CA ASP A 108 -1.43 17.35 15.72
C ASP A 108 -1.68 18.74 16.32
N VAL A 109 -0.68 19.29 17.01
CA VAL A 109 -0.77 20.65 17.57
C VAL A 109 -0.97 21.70 16.48
N SER A 110 -0.32 21.52 15.32
CA SER A 110 -0.49 22.44 14.19
C SER A 110 -1.87 22.32 13.54
N VAL A 111 -2.43 21.11 13.41
CA VAL A 111 -3.75 20.86 12.83
C VAL A 111 -4.82 21.56 13.68
N GLU A 112 -4.81 21.34 14.99
CA GLU A 112 -5.79 21.96 15.89
C GLU A 112 -5.69 23.49 15.84
N THR A 113 -4.49 24.06 15.97
CA THR A 113 -4.29 25.51 15.96
C THR A 113 -4.74 26.15 14.64
N VAL A 114 -4.40 25.55 13.49
CA VAL A 114 -4.78 26.09 12.18
C VAL A 114 -6.28 25.90 11.91
N ALA A 115 -6.88 24.81 12.37
CA ALA A 115 -8.32 24.60 12.27
C ALA A 115 -9.11 25.63 13.08
N ASP A 116 -8.64 25.94 14.30
CA ASP A 116 -9.26 26.92 15.19
C ASP A 116 -9.27 28.35 14.60
N TRP A 117 -8.27 28.70 13.78
CA TRP A 117 -8.22 30.01 13.11
C TRP A 117 -9.43 30.30 12.22
N LYS A 118 -10.18 29.28 11.79
CA LYS A 118 -11.43 29.49 11.05
C LYS A 118 -12.54 30.10 11.91
N GLU A 119 -12.54 29.83 13.21
CA GLU A 119 -13.58 30.27 14.15
C GLU A 119 -13.16 31.50 14.95
N GLY A 120 -11.91 31.55 15.38
CA GLY A 120 -11.41 32.62 16.24
C GLY A 120 -9.91 32.51 16.53
N TYR A 121 -9.47 33.29 17.52
CA TYR A 121 -8.09 33.30 17.97
C TYR A 121 -8.01 33.54 19.48
N CYS A 122 -6.90 33.09 20.08
CA CYS A 122 -6.60 33.35 21.48
C CYS A 122 -5.90 34.71 21.64
N ILE A 123 -6.34 35.51 22.63
CA ILE A 123 -5.78 36.86 22.89
C ILE A 123 -4.34 36.80 23.39
N SER A 124 -3.99 35.81 24.21
CA SER A 124 -2.66 35.70 24.81
C SER A 124 -1.59 35.33 23.77
N ASN A 125 -1.88 34.35 22.93
CA ASN A 125 -0.99 33.90 21.86
C ASN A 125 -1.82 33.30 20.71
N ALA A 126 -1.67 33.85 19.51
CA ALA A 126 -2.41 33.39 18.32
C ALA A 126 -2.05 31.96 17.87
N TRP A 127 -0.91 31.43 18.33
CA TRP A 127 -0.43 30.07 18.03
C TRP A 127 -0.91 29.00 19.01
N MET A 128 -1.74 29.38 19.98
CA MET A 128 -2.27 28.48 20.98
C MET A 128 -3.64 27.98 20.55
N ASN A 129 -3.84 26.65 20.57
CA ASN A 129 -5.15 26.05 20.30
C ASN A 129 -6.19 26.48 21.35
N ARG A 130 -7.47 26.36 21.00
CA ARG A 130 -8.60 26.74 21.84
C ARG A 130 -8.58 26.03 23.18
N ARG A 131 -8.28 24.73 23.20
CA ARG A 131 -8.21 23.92 24.43
C ARG A 131 -7.17 24.45 25.42
N SER A 132 -5.94 24.70 24.97
CA SER A 132 -4.89 25.24 25.84
C SER A 132 -5.12 26.70 26.21
N CYS A 133 -5.80 27.47 25.37
CA CYS A 133 -6.22 28.84 25.68
C CYS A 133 -7.29 28.90 26.79
N CYS A 134 -8.17 27.89 26.85
CA CYS A 134 -9.29 27.83 27.77
C CYS A 134 -9.00 27.08 29.08
N SER A 135 -8.01 26.19 29.13
CA SER A 135 -7.68 25.45 30.34
C SER A 135 -6.93 26.35 31.35
N PRO A 136 -7.40 26.55 32.61
CA PRO A 136 -8.45 25.84 33.36
C PRO A 136 -9.81 26.58 33.54
N ASP A 137 -10.04 27.71 32.86
CA ASP A 137 -11.23 28.54 33.06
C ASP A 137 -12.45 28.07 32.25
N LEU A 138 -13.51 27.56 32.92
CA LEU A 138 -14.78 27.15 32.30
C LEU A 138 -15.44 28.23 31.42
N THR A 139 -15.18 29.52 31.69
CA THR A 139 -15.80 30.64 30.97
C THR A 139 -14.95 31.19 29.82
N CYS A 140 -13.75 30.61 29.60
CA CYS A 140 -12.80 30.92 28.54
C CYS A 140 -12.84 32.34 27.96
N ARG A 141 -12.56 33.35 28.79
CA ARG A 141 -12.60 34.77 28.39
C ARG A 141 -11.50 35.17 27.39
N ASN A 142 -10.46 34.34 27.26
CA ASN A 142 -9.30 34.59 26.40
C ASN A 142 -9.52 34.20 24.94
N TRP A 143 -10.57 33.43 24.64
CA TRP A 143 -10.90 33.04 23.27
C TRP A 143 -11.86 34.04 22.65
N ARG A 144 -11.50 34.63 21.50
CA ARG A 144 -12.39 35.55 20.75
C ARG A 144 -12.74 34.96 19.40
N LEU A 145 -14.04 34.85 19.16
CA LEU A 145 -14.59 34.57 17.84
C LEU A 145 -14.38 35.78 16.92
N TRP A 146 -14.18 35.53 15.62
CA TRP A 146 -14.02 36.61 14.64
C TRP A 146 -15.22 37.56 14.59
N THR A 147 -16.44 37.01 14.71
CA THR A 147 -17.67 37.79 14.72
C THR A 147 -18.81 36.98 15.36
N PRO A 148 -19.70 37.62 16.14
CA PRO A 148 -20.87 36.95 16.70
C PRO A 148 -22.00 36.77 15.67
N HIS A 149 -21.95 37.47 14.53
CA HIS A 149 -22.99 37.42 13.51
C HIS A 149 -22.80 36.24 12.57
N PHE A 150 -23.77 35.33 12.54
CA PHE A 150 -23.76 34.11 11.71
C PHE A 150 -23.33 34.30 10.25
N PRO A 151 -23.89 35.24 9.45
CA PRO A 151 -23.53 35.34 8.02
C PRO A 151 -22.07 35.79 7.80
N PHE A 152 -21.55 36.66 8.67
CA PHE A 152 -20.17 37.09 8.61
C PHE A 152 -19.22 35.99 9.09
N ALA A 153 -19.59 35.25 10.14
CA ALA A 153 -18.81 34.11 10.62
C ALA A 153 -18.73 33.01 9.55
N TYR A 154 -19.83 32.79 8.83
CA TYR A 154 -19.89 31.85 7.72
C TYR A 154 -18.98 32.26 6.56
N ALA A 155 -19.02 33.54 6.16
CA ALA A 155 -18.15 34.05 5.10
C ALA A 155 -16.67 33.94 5.47
N ILE A 156 -16.30 34.27 6.71
CA ILE A 156 -14.93 34.15 7.22
C ILE A 156 -14.47 32.69 7.20
N TYR A 157 -15.31 31.78 7.67
CA TYR A 157 -15.02 30.34 7.67
C TYR A 157 -14.72 29.82 6.26
N ILE A 158 -15.55 30.17 5.26
CA ILE A 158 -15.33 29.79 3.86
C ILE A 158 -14.01 30.35 3.33
N ILE A 159 -13.71 31.63 3.61
CA ILE A 159 -12.48 32.27 3.13
C ILE A 159 -11.25 31.56 3.68
N PHE A 160 -11.18 31.31 4.98
CA PHE A 160 -10.05 30.59 5.58
C PHE A 160 -9.95 29.15 5.05
N ALA A 161 -11.07 28.43 4.93
CA ALA A 161 -11.08 27.08 4.37
C ALA A 161 -10.49 27.05 2.94
N LEU A 162 -10.89 27.99 2.08
CA LEU A 162 -10.38 28.10 0.71
C LEU A 162 -8.88 28.43 0.67
N VAL A 163 -8.42 29.35 1.52
CA VAL A 163 -6.99 29.70 1.63
C VAL A 163 -6.18 28.47 2.03
N PHE A 164 -6.61 27.74 3.05
CA PHE A 164 -5.95 26.52 3.50
C PHE A 164 -5.94 25.43 2.42
N GLY A 165 -7.04 25.27 1.67
CA GLY A 165 -7.12 24.33 0.56
C GLY A 165 -6.13 24.63 -0.56
N VAL A 166 -5.99 25.91 -0.93
CA VAL A 166 -5.01 26.36 -1.95
C VAL A 166 -3.58 26.14 -1.47
N ILE A 167 -3.28 26.41 -0.19
CA ILE A 167 -1.95 26.16 0.39
C ILE A 167 -1.64 24.65 0.40
N ALA A 168 -2.56 23.82 0.89
CA ALA A 168 -2.36 22.37 0.98
C ALA A 168 -2.09 21.75 -0.41
N ALA A 169 -2.91 22.09 -1.39
CA ALA A 169 -2.74 21.59 -2.76
C ALA A 169 -1.47 22.18 -3.41
N GLY A 170 -1.21 23.48 -3.24
CA GLY A 170 -0.01 24.14 -3.76
C GLY A 170 1.29 23.47 -3.28
N VAL A 171 1.40 23.21 -1.97
CA VAL A 171 2.56 22.52 -1.40
C VAL A 171 2.66 21.09 -1.95
N THR A 172 1.54 20.36 -2.03
CA THR A 172 1.53 18.97 -2.55
C THR A 172 2.03 18.88 -3.98
N LEU A 173 1.63 19.81 -4.84
CA LEU A 173 2.04 19.83 -6.26
C LEU A 173 3.54 20.07 -6.45
N THR A 174 4.27 20.59 -5.45
CA THR A 174 5.75 20.72 -5.51
C THR A 174 6.50 19.38 -5.53
N THR A 175 5.78 18.28 -5.25
CA THR A 175 6.29 16.90 -5.30
C THR A 175 5.92 16.17 -6.59
N LYS A 176 5.61 16.91 -7.66
CA LYS A 176 5.43 16.35 -9.00
C LYS A 176 6.71 15.62 -9.41
N ALA A 177 6.57 14.34 -9.74
CA ALA A 177 7.60 13.50 -10.30
C ALA A 177 7.06 12.87 -11.60
N GLU A 178 7.95 12.76 -12.57
CA GLU A 178 7.65 12.17 -13.88
C GLU A 178 8.29 10.79 -13.90
N LEU A 179 7.45 9.75 -13.92
CA LEU A 179 7.89 8.38 -14.07
C LEU A 179 7.89 8.06 -15.57
N PRO A 180 8.98 7.45 -16.10
CA PRO A 180 9.05 7.11 -17.52
C PRO A 180 8.14 5.91 -17.83
N SER A 181 6.88 6.18 -18.21
CA SER A 181 5.99 5.18 -18.79
C SER A 181 6.11 5.15 -20.30
N LEU A 182 6.29 3.95 -20.85
CA LEU A 182 6.03 3.64 -22.25
C LEU A 182 4.79 2.76 -22.26
N GLN A 183 3.60 3.35 -22.23
CA GLN A 183 2.40 2.61 -22.62
C GLN A 183 2.38 2.48 -24.14
N ALA A 184 2.22 1.24 -24.62
CA ALA A 184 2.13 0.92 -26.02
C ALA A 184 0.82 1.46 -26.59
N GLY A 185 0.92 2.52 -27.41
CA GLY A 185 -0.16 2.89 -28.32
C GLY A 185 -0.42 1.74 -29.28
N ALA A 186 -1.70 1.37 -29.41
CA ALA A 186 -2.17 0.40 -30.39
C ALA A 186 -1.79 0.85 -31.81
N GLY A 187 -1.13 -0.06 -32.54
CA GLY A 187 -1.11 -0.22 -33.99
C GLY A 187 -1.06 1.03 -34.88
N THR A 188 0.13 1.34 -35.39
CA THR A 188 0.28 1.73 -36.79
C THR A 188 1.29 0.79 -37.44
N GLU A 189 0.77 -0.08 -38.31
CA GLU A 189 1.54 -0.97 -39.16
C GLU A 189 2.45 -0.14 -40.08
N ILE A 190 3.77 -0.33 -39.97
CA ILE A 190 4.68 0.01 -41.06
C ILE A 190 4.92 -1.29 -41.82
N ASP A 191 4.16 -1.42 -42.90
CA ASP A 191 4.22 -2.51 -43.86
C ASP A 191 5.60 -2.47 -44.56
N SER A 192 6.44 -3.46 -44.29
CA SER A 192 7.79 -3.57 -44.86
C SER A 192 7.84 -4.63 -45.95
N ASP A 193 6.99 -4.44 -46.97
CA ASP A 193 7.07 -5.17 -48.24
C ASP A 193 7.01 -4.17 -49.40
N ARG A 194 8.16 -3.58 -49.74
CA ARG A 194 8.51 -3.03 -51.07
C ARG A 194 9.96 -2.55 -51.10
N LEU A 195 10.87 -3.47 -51.39
CA LEU A 195 12.17 -3.13 -51.96
C LEU A 195 12.01 -2.99 -53.47
N GLY A 196 12.18 -1.76 -53.98
CA GLY A 196 12.37 -1.51 -55.40
C GLY A 196 12.01 -0.09 -55.84
N HIS A 197 12.87 0.91 -55.59
CA HIS A 197 13.54 1.75 -56.60
C HIS A 197 14.22 2.97 -55.96
N ASN A 198 15.43 3.27 -56.43
CA ASN A 198 16.26 4.46 -56.15
C ASN A 198 15.51 5.80 -56.15
N SER A 199 15.78 6.65 -55.15
CA SER A 199 16.35 8.00 -55.31
C SER A 199 16.52 8.68 -53.95
N ASP A 200 17.53 9.55 -53.87
CA ASP A 200 17.98 10.30 -52.69
C ASP A 200 16.87 11.11 -52.00
N GLU A 201 16.55 10.80 -50.73
CA GLU A 201 15.87 11.72 -49.81
C GLU A 201 16.43 11.55 -48.39
N GLU A 202 16.88 12.66 -47.80
CA GLU A 202 17.34 12.77 -46.42
C GLU A 202 16.20 12.40 -45.45
N ILE A 203 16.37 11.34 -44.67
CA ILE A 203 15.41 10.93 -43.64
C ILE A 203 15.62 11.84 -42.41
N ASP A 204 14.68 12.74 -42.24
CA ASP A 204 14.53 13.61 -41.07
C ASP A 204 14.26 12.76 -39.80
N GLN A 205 15.21 12.75 -38.87
CA GLN A 205 15.18 11.96 -37.62
C GLN A 205 14.25 12.57 -36.54
N SER A 206 12.97 12.78 -36.84
CA SER A 206 12.04 13.49 -35.94
C SER A 206 10.70 12.79 -35.67
N SER A 207 10.67 11.46 -35.63
CA SER A 207 9.53 10.71 -35.06
C SER A 207 9.98 9.64 -34.05
N ALA A 208 10.70 10.06 -33.01
CA ALA A 208 10.83 9.27 -31.80
C ALA A 208 9.44 9.14 -31.15
N ALA A 209 8.95 7.90 -31.01
CA ALA A 209 7.72 7.57 -30.30
C ALA A 209 7.67 8.33 -28.96
N GLN A 210 6.71 9.24 -28.82
CA GLN A 210 6.49 9.98 -27.58
C GLN A 210 6.08 9.00 -26.49
N ALA A 211 7.01 8.70 -25.58
CA ALA A 211 6.71 8.03 -24.33
C ALA A 211 5.71 8.90 -23.55
N GLU A 212 4.47 8.44 -23.35
CA GLU A 212 3.52 9.14 -22.48
C GLU A 212 4.04 9.08 -21.04
N THR A 213 4.66 10.14 -20.55
CA THR A 213 5.18 10.24 -19.17
C THR A 213 4.04 10.30 -18.14
N LYS A 214 3.97 9.34 -17.22
CA LYS A 214 3.00 9.33 -16.12
C LYS A 214 3.45 10.29 -15.03
N THR A 215 2.66 11.33 -14.81
CA THR A 215 2.90 12.30 -13.74
C THR A 215 2.31 11.80 -12.42
N MET A 216 3.15 11.70 -11.40
CA MET A 216 2.78 11.28 -10.05
C MET A 216 3.09 12.40 -9.05
N TYR A 217 2.19 12.61 -8.09
CA TYR A 217 2.39 13.56 -7.00
C TYR A 217 2.69 12.78 -5.72
N MET A 218 3.96 12.70 -5.34
CA MET A 218 4.44 11.77 -4.31
C MET A 218 3.84 12.01 -2.92
N ALA A 219 3.44 13.25 -2.61
CA ALA A 219 2.82 13.57 -1.32
C ALA A 219 1.28 13.42 -1.29
N ALA A 220 0.61 13.30 -2.44
CA ALA A 220 -0.85 13.26 -2.53
C ALA A 220 -1.43 11.96 -1.92
N GLY A 221 -2.72 12.00 -1.54
CA GLY A 221 -3.42 10.84 -1.01
C GLY A 221 -2.91 10.36 0.35
N SER A 222 -3.31 9.14 0.73
CA SER A 222 -2.94 8.55 2.02
C SER A 222 -1.48 8.09 2.04
N GLY A 223 -0.99 7.51 0.95
CA GLY A 223 0.31 6.83 0.90
C GLY A 223 0.25 5.33 1.25
N ILE A 224 -0.88 4.82 1.74
CA ILE A 224 -1.03 3.39 2.09
C ILE A 224 -0.94 2.49 0.85
N PRO A 225 -1.66 2.75 -0.27
CA PRO A 225 -1.55 1.93 -1.48
C PRO A 225 -0.11 1.85 -2.04
N GLU A 226 0.61 2.96 -1.98
CA GLU A 226 2.00 3.06 -2.41
C GLU A 226 2.94 2.27 -1.48
N ILE A 227 2.73 2.32 -0.16
CA ILE A 227 3.51 1.53 0.80
C ILE A 227 3.21 0.04 0.63
N LYS A 228 1.94 -0.34 0.42
CA LYS A 228 1.52 -1.72 0.11
C LYS A 228 2.23 -2.25 -1.15
N THR A 229 2.34 -1.42 -2.18
CA THR A 229 3.14 -1.69 -3.39
C THR A 229 4.63 -1.89 -3.06
N ILE A 230 5.20 -1.04 -2.20
CA ILE A 230 6.60 -1.14 -1.78
C ILE A 230 6.85 -2.43 -1.01
N LEU A 231 6.02 -2.76 -0.02
CA LEU A 231 6.15 -3.98 0.79
C LEU A 231 5.90 -5.26 -0.01
N SER A 232 5.06 -5.22 -1.06
CA SER A 232 4.88 -6.34 -2.00
C SER A 232 6.15 -6.67 -2.81
N GLY A 233 7.16 -5.79 -2.80
CA GLY A 233 8.47 -6.02 -3.41
C GLY A 233 8.75 -5.19 -4.66
N PHE A 234 7.96 -4.15 -4.91
CA PHE A 234 8.26 -3.12 -5.92
C PHE A 234 8.97 -1.92 -5.27
N VAL A 235 9.71 -1.14 -6.05
CA VAL A 235 10.41 0.08 -5.56
C VAL A 235 9.87 1.27 -6.33
N ILE A 236 9.41 2.29 -5.59
CA ILE A 236 9.01 3.60 -6.13
C ILE A 236 10.13 4.60 -5.83
N PRO A 237 10.79 5.17 -6.85
CA PRO A 237 11.93 6.04 -6.64
C PRO A 237 11.53 7.35 -5.95
N HIS A 238 12.35 7.79 -4.98
CA HIS A 238 12.20 9.06 -4.24
C HIS A 238 10.91 9.24 -3.40
N PHE A 239 10.04 8.24 -3.34
CA PHE A 239 8.79 8.30 -2.57
C PHE A 239 9.04 8.48 -1.06
N LEU A 240 9.99 7.71 -0.50
CA LEU A 240 10.34 7.74 0.93
C LEU A 240 11.36 8.83 1.31
N SER A 241 11.47 9.90 0.51
CA SER A 241 12.48 10.94 0.73
C SER A 241 12.09 11.95 1.82
N PHE A 242 13.09 12.62 2.41
CA PHE A 242 12.86 13.67 3.41
C PHE A 242 12.01 14.83 2.88
N LYS A 243 12.18 15.19 1.59
CA LYS A 243 11.35 16.21 0.94
C LYS A 243 9.86 15.83 0.99
N VAL A 244 9.53 14.58 0.68
CA VAL A 244 8.13 14.09 0.69
C VAL A 244 7.59 14.09 2.11
N LEU A 245 8.38 13.67 3.11
CA LEU A 245 7.99 13.74 4.52
C LEU A 245 7.59 15.16 4.94
N ALA A 246 8.44 16.15 4.68
CA ALA A 246 8.18 17.54 5.08
C ALA A 246 6.96 18.14 4.37
N VAL A 247 6.86 17.93 3.05
CA VAL A 247 5.72 18.39 2.24
C VAL A 247 4.43 17.72 2.70
N LYS A 248 4.45 16.41 2.98
CA LYS A 248 3.26 15.67 3.39
C LYS A 248 2.79 16.07 4.79
N ALA A 249 3.70 16.33 5.73
CA ALA A 249 3.36 16.85 7.06
C ALA A 249 2.65 18.22 6.96
N VAL A 250 3.27 19.20 6.27
CA VAL A 250 2.69 20.54 6.10
C VAL A 250 1.38 20.49 5.30
N GLY A 251 1.36 19.72 4.22
CA GLY A 251 0.17 19.55 3.38
C GLY A 251 -1.00 18.89 4.13
N ALA A 252 -0.73 17.90 4.98
CA ALA A 252 -1.75 17.26 5.82
C ALA A 252 -2.32 18.22 6.86
N THR A 253 -1.48 19.05 7.49
CA THR A 253 -1.92 20.08 8.44
C THR A 253 -2.97 21.01 7.82
N PHE A 254 -2.65 21.62 6.68
CA PHE A 254 -3.58 22.51 6.01
C PHE A 254 -4.77 21.77 5.38
N ALA A 255 -4.59 20.55 4.88
CA ALA A 255 -5.66 19.76 4.28
C ALA A 255 -6.75 19.41 5.31
N VAL A 256 -6.38 18.96 6.50
CA VAL A 256 -7.35 18.66 7.58
C VAL A 256 -7.97 19.96 8.11
N ALA A 257 -7.18 21.03 8.26
CA ALA A 257 -7.70 22.32 8.71
C ALA A 257 -8.76 22.92 7.79
N THR A 258 -8.81 22.56 6.50
CA THR A 258 -9.90 22.99 5.59
C THR A 258 -11.30 22.59 6.08
N GLY A 259 -11.42 21.53 6.87
CA GLY A 259 -12.72 20.92 7.22
C GLY A 259 -13.28 19.97 6.16
N MET A 260 -12.55 19.73 5.06
CA MET A 260 -12.93 18.64 4.14
C MET A 260 -13.06 17.31 4.90
N CYS A 261 -13.88 16.39 4.38
CA CYS A 261 -14.00 15.02 4.89
C CYS A 261 -12.71 14.23 4.62
N LEU A 262 -11.64 14.55 5.36
CA LEU A 262 -10.29 14.02 5.26
C LEU A 262 -9.72 13.82 6.67
N GLY A 263 -8.89 12.80 6.86
CA GLY A 263 -8.14 12.55 8.09
C GLY A 263 -6.62 12.64 7.89
N LYS A 264 -5.88 12.93 8.98
CA LYS A 264 -4.41 12.89 9.04
C LYS A 264 -3.84 11.49 9.24
N GLU A 265 -4.66 10.54 9.70
CA GLU A 265 -4.22 9.21 10.14
C GLU A 265 -3.61 8.36 9.02
N GLY A 266 -4.18 8.42 7.82
CA GLY A 266 -3.60 7.76 6.63
C GLY A 266 -2.22 8.33 6.26
N PRO A 267 -2.09 9.65 6.07
CA PRO A 267 -0.80 10.32 5.87
C PRO A 267 0.24 10.04 6.95
N PHE A 268 -0.14 9.85 8.21
CA PHE A 268 0.80 9.52 9.29
C PHE A 268 1.51 8.19 9.11
N VAL A 269 0.82 7.17 8.59
CA VAL A 269 1.45 5.89 8.23
C VAL A 269 2.59 6.11 7.23
N HIS A 270 2.36 6.95 6.22
CA HIS A 270 3.40 7.28 5.24
C HIS A 270 4.52 8.14 5.83
N ILE A 271 4.20 9.17 6.61
CA ILE A 271 5.19 10.01 7.29
C ILE A 271 6.11 9.15 8.17
N SER A 272 5.54 8.24 8.96
CA SER A 272 6.33 7.32 9.80
C SER A 272 7.20 6.38 8.96
N THR A 273 6.69 5.87 7.84
CA THR A 273 7.47 5.03 6.92
C THR A 273 8.65 5.79 6.31
N CYS A 274 8.49 7.08 6.00
CA CYS A 274 9.60 7.95 5.58
C CYS A 274 10.62 8.14 6.70
N VAL A 275 10.20 8.35 7.95
CA VAL A 275 11.11 8.40 9.12
C VAL A 275 11.87 7.08 9.22
N GLY A 276 11.17 5.94 9.13
CA GLY A 276 11.75 4.61 9.17
C GLY A 276 12.81 4.38 8.11
N TYR A 277 12.52 4.77 6.87
CA TYR A 277 13.47 4.69 5.76
C TYR A 277 14.72 5.54 6.00
N LEU A 278 14.55 6.79 6.43
CA LEU A 278 15.68 7.71 6.67
C LEU A 278 16.58 7.22 7.80
N VAL A 279 15.99 6.71 8.89
CA VAL A 279 16.76 6.15 10.02
C VAL A 279 17.45 4.85 9.61
N ALA A 280 16.74 3.92 8.98
CA ALA A 280 17.29 2.63 8.59
C ALA A 280 18.42 2.78 7.56
N LYS A 281 18.29 3.74 6.62
CA LYS A 281 19.31 4.01 5.60
C LYS A 281 20.66 4.42 6.19
N THR A 282 20.70 5.00 7.39
CA THR A 282 21.97 5.37 8.04
C THR A 282 22.87 4.17 8.37
N LEU A 283 22.31 2.95 8.42
CA LEU A 283 23.07 1.74 8.68
C LEU A 283 23.27 0.92 7.40
N PRO A 284 24.51 0.52 7.06
CA PRO A 284 24.79 -0.23 5.84
C PRO A 284 24.10 -1.60 5.81
N LYS A 285 23.72 -2.14 6.97
CA LYS A 285 22.95 -3.39 7.09
C LYS A 285 21.59 -3.34 6.40
N TYR A 286 20.91 -2.20 6.47
CA TYR A 286 19.58 -2.04 5.90
C TYR A 286 19.65 -1.37 4.53
N GLU A 287 20.62 -0.48 4.30
CA GLU A 287 20.83 0.14 2.99
C GLU A 287 21.20 -0.88 1.90
N GLN A 288 22.09 -1.84 2.21
CA GLN A 288 22.55 -2.84 1.24
C GLN A 288 21.61 -4.04 1.06
N ASN A 289 20.60 -4.18 1.95
CA ASN A 289 19.67 -5.31 1.92
C ASN A 289 18.22 -4.80 1.93
N GLU A 290 17.63 -4.75 0.74
CA GLU A 290 16.30 -4.21 0.52
C GLU A 290 15.18 -5.04 1.18
N GLY A 291 15.42 -6.33 1.44
CA GLY A 291 14.50 -7.18 2.21
C GLY A 291 14.44 -6.75 3.67
N LYS A 292 15.61 -6.53 4.29
CA LYS A 292 15.68 -6.00 5.67
C LYS A 292 15.18 -4.57 5.79
N MET A 293 15.39 -3.75 4.76
CA MET A 293 14.80 -2.41 4.71
C MET A 293 13.28 -2.50 4.86
N ARG A 294 12.59 -3.35 4.09
CA ARG A 294 11.13 -3.54 4.17
C ARG A 294 10.63 -4.10 5.48
N GLU A 295 11.38 -5.02 6.09
CA GLU A 295 11.11 -5.45 7.46
C GLU A 295 11.04 -4.24 8.40
N MET A 296 11.98 -3.28 8.27
CA MET A 296 11.97 -2.06 9.07
C MET A 296 10.90 -1.04 8.65
N LEU A 297 10.55 -0.96 7.37
CA LEU A 297 9.43 -0.13 6.92
C LEU A 297 8.11 -0.63 7.50
N SER A 298 7.91 -1.96 7.62
CA SER A 298 6.73 -2.57 8.25
C SER A 298 6.65 -2.23 9.75
N VAL A 299 7.81 -2.19 10.43
CA VAL A 299 7.93 -1.73 11.83
C VAL A 299 7.51 -0.26 11.94
N ALA A 300 8.00 0.60 11.05
CA ALA A 300 7.67 2.02 11.04
C ALA A 300 6.18 2.26 10.75
N CYS A 301 5.59 1.56 9.78
CA CYS A 301 4.14 1.64 9.50
C CYS A 301 3.29 1.42 10.75
N SER A 302 3.68 0.44 11.58
CA SER A 302 3.00 0.12 12.84
C SER A 302 3.03 1.30 13.82
N SER A 303 4.19 1.95 13.97
CA SER A 303 4.30 3.13 14.83
C SER A 303 3.48 4.33 14.31
N GLY A 304 3.39 4.50 12.99
CA GLY A 304 2.61 5.58 12.37
C GLY A 304 1.12 5.51 12.68
N LEU A 305 0.54 4.31 12.62
CA LEU A 305 -0.86 4.13 13.02
C LEU A 305 -1.04 4.17 14.54
N SER A 306 -0.04 3.68 15.29
CA SER A 306 -0.07 3.73 16.76
C SER A 306 -0.11 5.16 17.30
N VAL A 307 0.63 6.11 16.71
CA VAL A 307 0.58 7.53 17.12
C VAL A 307 -0.68 8.23 16.63
N ALA A 308 -1.21 7.81 15.47
CA ALA A 308 -2.44 8.33 14.88
C ALA A 308 -3.66 8.12 15.78
N PHE A 309 -3.82 6.90 16.31
CA PHE A 309 -4.98 6.53 17.13
C PHE A 309 -4.68 6.39 18.63
N GLY A 310 -3.41 6.48 19.05
CA GLY A 310 -3.02 6.11 20.41
C GLY A 310 -3.18 4.61 20.72
N ALA A 311 -3.25 3.77 19.67
CA ALA A 311 -3.58 2.35 19.73
C ALA A 311 -2.38 1.47 19.28
N PRO A 312 -1.46 1.11 20.20
CA PRO A 312 -0.22 0.41 19.83
C PRO A 312 -0.44 -1.03 19.35
N ILE A 313 -1.39 -1.79 19.93
CA ILE A 313 -1.65 -3.17 19.49
C ILE A 313 -2.39 -3.14 18.15
N GLY A 314 -3.38 -2.26 18.03
CA GLY A 314 -4.13 -2.03 16.81
C GLY A 314 -3.23 -1.62 15.64
N GLY A 315 -2.24 -0.75 15.89
CA GLY A 315 -1.27 -0.31 14.88
C GLY A 315 -0.40 -1.43 14.31
N VAL A 316 0.06 -2.36 15.17
CA VAL A 316 0.84 -3.53 14.73
C VAL A 316 -0.02 -4.49 13.92
N LEU A 317 -1.25 -4.76 14.38
CA LEU A 317 -2.17 -5.64 13.67
C LEU A 317 -2.60 -5.06 12.33
N PHE A 318 -2.75 -3.75 12.22
CA PHE A 318 -3.04 -3.10 10.94
C PHE A 318 -1.89 -3.24 9.95
N SER A 319 -0.64 -3.03 10.39
CA SER A 319 0.53 -3.26 9.54
C SER A 319 0.60 -4.73 9.08
N TYR A 320 0.22 -5.65 9.96
CA TYR A 320 0.13 -7.08 9.66
C TYR A 320 -1.00 -7.46 8.68
N GLU A 321 -2.19 -6.89 8.85
CA GLU A 321 -3.40 -7.24 8.12
C GLU A 321 -3.53 -6.50 6.78
N GLU A 322 -3.28 -5.19 6.74
CA GLU A 322 -3.60 -4.36 5.57
C GLU A 322 -2.40 -4.07 4.67
N ILE A 323 -1.21 -3.87 5.25
CA ILE A 323 -0.06 -3.33 4.51
C ILE A 323 0.94 -4.43 4.10
N SER A 324 1.23 -5.39 4.98
CA SER A 324 2.33 -6.33 4.78
C SER A 324 1.91 -7.62 4.10
N THR A 325 2.54 -7.99 2.98
CA THR A 325 2.34 -9.32 2.35
C THR A 325 3.13 -10.43 3.05
N TYR A 326 4.27 -10.09 3.67
CA TYR A 326 5.12 -11.02 4.40
C TYR A 326 5.55 -10.41 5.73
N PHE A 327 5.18 -11.06 6.83
CA PHE A 327 5.41 -10.53 8.17
C PHE A 327 6.02 -11.57 9.12
N PRO A 328 7.36 -11.65 9.20
CA PRO A 328 8.03 -12.65 10.02
C PRO A 328 7.90 -12.31 11.51
N ARG A 329 7.93 -13.34 12.37
CA ARG A 329 7.83 -13.17 13.84
C ARG A 329 8.82 -12.16 14.42
N ARG A 330 10.02 -12.02 13.84
CA ARG A 330 11.02 -11.04 14.30
C ARG A 330 10.59 -9.60 14.05
N VAL A 331 9.84 -9.35 12.98
CA VAL A 331 9.27 -8.03 12.66
C VAL A 331 8.12 -7.72 13.59
N LEU A 332 7.29 -8.71 13.95
CA LEU A 332 6.20 -8.56 14.93
C LEU A 332 6.71 -7.98 16.25
N TRP A 333 7.75 -8.60 16.83
CA TRP A 333 8.31 -8.12 18.11
C TRP A 333 8.91 -6.71 18.03
N LYS A 334 9.60 -6.37 16.94
CA LYS A 334 10.15 -5.03 16.73
C LYS A 334 9.05 -3.99 16.50
N SER A 335 8.00 -4.36 15.78
CA SER A 335 6.83 -3.50 15.52
C SER A 335 6.10 -3.18 16.82
N PHE A 336 5.94 -4.18 17.69
CA PHE A 336 5.38 -3.99 19.02
C PHE A 336 6.23 -3.04 19.88
N LEU A 337 7.55 -3.24 19.93
CA LEU A 337 8.44 -2.32 20.66
C LEU A 337 8.39 -0.89 20.09
N CYS A 338 8.45 -0.74 18.77
CA CYS A 338 8.41 0.55 18.10
C CYS A 338 7.11 1.30 18.40
N SER A 339 5.97 0.62 18.29
CA SER A 339 4.64 1.19 18.55
C SER A 339 4.47 1.56 20.03
N LEU A 340 4.92 0.70 20.95
CA LEU A 340 4.92 1.00 22.39
C LEU A 340 5.73 2.26 22.71
N VAL A 341 6.95 2.37 22.18
CA VAL A 341 7.81 3.54 22.39
C VAL A 341 7.18 4.80 21.79
N ALA A 342 6.58 4.68 20.61
CA ALA A 342 5.92 5.81 19.94
C ALA A 342 4.71 6.31 20.75
N ALA A 343 3.83 5.41 21.17
CA ALA A 343 2.67 5.74 22.01
C ALA A 343 3.11 6.33 23.36
N ALA A 344 4.08 5.72 24.04
CA ALA A 344 4.61 6.24 25.31
C ALA A 344 5.21 7.64 25.15
N THR A 345 5.99 7.86 24.09
CA THR A 345 6.58 9.19 23.80
C THR A 345 5.48 10.23 23.53
N LEU A 346 4.46 9.88 22.75
CA LEU A 346 3.34 10.78 22.46
C LEU A 346 2.54 11.13 23.72
N ARG A 347 2.34 10.16 24.62
CA ARG A 347 1.71 10.38 25.93
C ARG A 347 2.46 11.42 26.75
N GLU A 348 3.78 11.30 26.84
CA GLU A 348 4.63 12.22 27.60
C GLU A 348 4.66 13.63 26.96
N LEU A 349 4.58 13.70 25.63
CA LEU A 349 4.45 14.98 24.91
C LEU A 349 3.07 15.63 25.07
N ASN A 350 2.05 14.84 25.41
CA ASN A 350 0.69 15.27 25.75
C ASN A 350 0.09 16.32 24.79
N PRO A 351 -0.10 16.00 23.49
CA PRO A 351 -0.60 16.96 22.50
C PRO A 351 -1.98 17.53 22.86
N THR A 352 -2.85 16.74 23.48
CA THR A 352 -4.23 17.13 23.82
C THR A 352 -4.36 17.80 25.19
N GLY A 353 -3.29 17.83 25.99
CA GLY A 353 -3.31 18.38 27.35
C GLY A 353 -4.04 17.52 28.39
N THR A 354 -4.62 16.37 28.02
CA THR A 354 -5.41 15.50 28.90
C THR A 354 -4.57 14.51 29.73
N GLY A 355 -3.34 14.23 29.32
CA GLY A 355 -2.45 13.24 29.95
C GLY A 355 -2.87 11.77 29.72
N LYS A 356 -3.87 11.54 28.87
CA LYS A 356 -4.40 10.22 28.52
C LYS A 356 -3.93 9.81 27.12
N LEU A 357 -3.72 8.50 26.95
CA LEU A 357 -3.36 7.87 25.66
C LEU A 357 -4.59 7.62 24.78
N VAL A 358 -5.73 7.37 25.41
CA VAL A 358 -6.96 6.97 24.76
C VAL A 358 -7.69 8.21 24.26
N LEU A 359 -7.96 8.26 22.96
CA LEU A 359 -8.55 9.42 22.31
C LEU A 359 -10.06 9.58 22.65
N PHE A 360 -10.77 8.49 22.97
CA PHE A 360 -12.23 8.48 23.18
C PHE A 360 -12.67 7.64 24.40
N GLU A 361 -12.05 7.85 25.55
CA GLU A 361 -12.41 7.11 26.78
C GLU A 361 -13.83 7.48 27.22
N THR A 362 -14.73 6.50 27.20
CA THR A 362 -16.12 6.64 27.63
C THR A 362 -16.48 5.42 28.47
N ASN A 363 -17.06 5.64 29.66
CA ASN A 363 -17.56 4.57 30.51
C ASN A 363 -19.08 4.64 30.49
N TYR A 364 -19.72 3.68 29.83
CA TYR A 364 -21.16 3.72 29.57
C TYR A 364 -22.00 3.23 30.74
N GLY A 365 -21.40 2.61 31.78
CA GLY A 365 -22.08 2.20 33.01
C GLY A 365 -23.27 1.22 32.86
N VAL A 366 -23.64 0.87 31.63
CA VAL A 366 -24.82 0.08 31.25
C VAL A 366 -24.40 -0.98 30.23
N ASP A 367 -24.73 -2.23 30.54
CA ASP A 367 -24.45 -3.38 29.67
C ASP A 367 -25.52 -3.53 28.57
N TYR A 368 -25.13 -4.09 27.44
CA TYR A 368 -26.06 -4.43 26.36
C TYR A 368 -26.74 -5.79 26.61
N GLU A 369 -28.03 -5.87 26.33
CA GLU A 369 -28.76 -7.15 26.31
C GLU A 369 -28.61 -7.93 24.98
N ILE A 370 -28.99 -9.21 25.00
CA ILE A 370 -28.92 -10.10 23.82
C ILE A 370 -29.73 -9.56 22.63
N VAL A 371 -30.83 -8.85 22.87
CA VAL A 371 -31.68 -8.27 21.83
C VAL A 371 -30.91 -7.24 20.97
N HIS A 372 -29.95 -6.53 21.57
CA HIS A 372 -29.15 -5.51 20.89
C HIS A 372 -28.20 -6.08 19.84
N TYR A 373 -27.83 -7.37 19.92
CA TYR A 373 -27.01 -8.01 18.89
C TYR A 373 -27.67 -7.96 17.50
N LEU A 374 -29.01 -8.04 17.42
CA LEU A 374 -29.72 -7.90 16.16
C LEU A 374 -29.55 -6.50 15.55
N VAL A 375 -29.52 -5.46 16.40
CA VAL A 375 -29.28 -4.09 15.98
C VAL A 375 -27.83 -3.90 15.53
N PHE A 376 -26.86 -4.52 16.21
CA PHE A 376 -25.46 -4.49 15.79
C PHE A 376 -25.23 -5.18 14.44
N VAL A 377 -25.93 -6.29 14.17
CA VAL A 377 -25.93 -6.93 12.84
C VAL A 377 -26.54 -6.00 11.79
N LEU A 378 -27.65 -5.32 12.09
CA LEU A 378 -28.26 -4.35 11.17
C LEU A 378 -27.32 -3.18 10.87
N LEU A 379 -26.65 -2.63 11.89
CA LEU A 379 -25.62 -1.59 11.71
C LEU A 379 -24.47 -2.09 10.82
N GLY A 380 -24.06 -3.35 11.01
CA GLY A 380 -23.11 -4.04 10.14
C GLY A 380 -23.57 -4.10 8.69
N VAL A 381 -24.81 -4.57 8.44
CA VAL A 381 -25.38 -4.61 7.09
C VAL A 381 -25.41 -3.23 6.45
N CYS A 382 -25.88 -2.20 7.17
CA CYS A 382 -25.91 -0.83 6.67
C CYS A 382 -24.50 -0.28 6.38
N GLY A 383 -23.53 -0.52 7.27
CA GLY A 383 -22.13 -0.13 7.08
C GLY A 383 -21.50 -0.83 5.88
N GLY A 384 -21.83 -2.10 5.65
CA GLY A 384 -21.37 -2.87 4.50
C GLY A 384 -21.96 -2.37 3.18
N VAL A 385 -23.27 -2.10 3.15
CA VAL A 385 -23.93 -1.49 1.97
C VAL A 385 -23.31 -0.14 1.65
N PHE A 386 -23.13 0.71 2.65
CA PHE A 386 -22.48 2.01 2.46
C PHE A 386 -21.06 1.84 1.92
N GLY A 387 -20.25 0.98 2.52
CA GLY A 387 -18.87 0.74 2.09
C GLY A 387 -18.75 0.25 0.65
N GLY A 388 -19.59 -0.71 0.25
CA GLY A 388 -19.62 -1.22 -1.12
C GLY A 388 -20.09 -0.18 -2.15
N VAL A 389 -21.13 0.59 -1.81
CA VAL A 389 -21.61 1.71 -2.66
C VAL A 389 -20.56 2.80 -2.76
N PHE A 390 -19.90 3.14 -1.65
CA PHE A 390 -18.81 4.12 -1.60
C PHE A 390 -17.66 3.71 -2.53
N CYS A 391 -17.19 2.46 -2.46
CA CYS A 391 -16.12 1.98 -3.35
C CYS A 391 -16.51 2.09 -4.83
N THR A 392 -17.72 1.64 -5.18
CA THR A 392 -18.21 1.69 -6.56
C THR A 392 -18.38 3.13 -7.06
N ALA A 393 -18.95 4.00 -6.23
CA ALA A 393 -19.17 5.40 -6.55
C ALA A 393 -17.84 6.17 -6.68
N ASN A 394 -16.87 5.90 -5.79
CA ASN A 394 -15.55 6.49 -5.85
C ASN A 394 -14.78 6.05 -7.11
N PHE A 395 -14.87 4.76 -7.49
CA PHE A 395 -14.31 4.28 -8.76
C PHE A 395 -14.90 5.06 -9.94
N PHE A 396 -16.23 5.11 -10.03
CA PHE A 396 -16.94 5.81 -11.10
C PHE A 396 -16.58 7.31 -11.14
N TRP A 397 -16.51 7.96 -9.98
CA TRP A 397 -16.12 9.38 -9.86
C TRP A 397 -14.70 9.62 -10.38
N SER A 398 -13.76 8.78 -9.96
CA SER A 398 -12.36 8.87 -10.38
C SER A 398 -12.18 8.61 -11.87
N THR A 399 -12.94 7.66 -12.45
CA THR A 399 -12.84 7.33 -13.87
C THR A 399 -13.58 8.31 -14.79
N SER A 400 -14.64 8.96 -14.32
CA SER A 400 -15.49 9.82 -15.16
C SER A 400 -15.13 11.30 -14.97
N PHE A 401 -15.21 11.82 -13.74
CA PHE A 401 -15.06 13.25 -13.46
C PHE A 401 -13.62 13.73 -13.60
N ARG A 402 -12.64 12.94 -13.11
CA ARG A 402 -11.21 13.33 -13.15
C ARG A 402 -10.56 13.17 -14.52
N LYS A 403 -11.22 12.52 -15.49
CA LYS A 403 -10.78 12.50 -16.89
C LYS A 403 -11.14 13.78 -17.65
N LEU A 404 -11.99 14.66 -17.08
CA LEU A 404 -12.32 15.93 -17.71
C LEU A 404 -11.06 16.79 -17.93
N PRO A 405 -10.87 17.37 -19.12
CA PRO A 405 -9.62 18.03 -19.51
C PRO A 405 -9.33 19.27 -18.66
N LEU A 406 -10.37 19.97 -18.19
CA LEU A 406 -10.23 21.14 -17.33
C LEU A 406 -9.58 20.76 -15.98
N ILE A 407 -10.06 19.68 -15.36
CA ILE A 407 -9.59 19.20 -14.05
C ILE A 407 -8.19 18.59 -14.17
N ARG A 408 -7.93 17.85 -15.25
CA ARG A 408 -6.59 17.30 -15.54
C ARG A 408 -5.55 18.40 -15.73
N ARG A 409 -5.94 19.55 -16.29
CA ARG A 409 -5.04 20.70 -16.50
C ARG A 409 -4.79 21.50 -15.22
N SER A 410 -5.77 21.62 -14.33
CA SER A 410 -5.67 22.39 -13.08
C SER A 410 -6.17 21.62 -11.85
N PRO A 411 -5.34 20.76 -11.23
CA PRO A 411 -5.72 20.02 -10.01
C PRO A 411 -6.03 20.94 -8.81
N LEU A 412 -5.49 22.17 -8.79
CA LEU A 412 -5.84 23.18 -7.79
C LEU A 412 -7.32 23.59 -7.85
N LEU A 413 -7.91 23.61 -9.05
CA LEU A 413 -9.30 24.02 -9.25
C LEU A 413 -10.27 22.96 -8.71
N GLU A 414 -9.93 21.66 -8.82
CA GLU A 414 -10.69 20.58 -8.18
C GLU A 414 -10.75 20.78 -6.67
N VAL A 415 -9.60 20.96 -6.02
CA VAL A 415 -9.53 21.15 -4.56
C VAL A 415 -10.30 22.40 -4.13
N PHE A 416 -10.17 23.51 -4.87
CA PHE A 416 -10.90 24.74 -4.59
C PHE A 416 -12.42 24.53 -4.60
N ILE A 417 -12.96 23.86 -5.63
CA ILE A 417 -14.39 23.58 -5.75
C ILE A 417 -14.86 22.63 -4.65
N VAL A 418 -14.09 21.58 -4.36
CA VAL A 418 -14.44 20.60 -3.31
C VAL A 418 -14.47 21.26 -1.94
N VAL A 419 -13.49 22.11 -1.62
CA VAL A 419 -13.46 22.87 -0.36
C VAL A 419 -14.65 23.82 -0.27
N LEU A 420 -14.97 24.54 -1.36
CA LEU A 420 -16.12 25.44 -1.40
C LEU A 420 -17.43 24.70 -1.11
N ILE A 421 -17.68 23.60 -1.81
CA ILE A 421 -18.89 22.78 -1.62
C ILE A 421 -18.94 22.23 -0.20
N THR A 422 -17.81 21.73 0.31
CA THR A 422 -17.73 21.15 1.65
C THR A 422 -18.05 22.20 2.72
N ALA A 423 -17.40 23.37 2.69
CA ALA A 423 -17.66 24.45 3.63
C ALA A 423 -19.11 24.94 3.55
N CYS A 424 -19.68 25.00 2.34
CA CYS A 424 -21.06 25.43 2.15
C CYS A 424 -22.10 24.46 2.74
N LEU A 425 -21.85 23.15 2.64
CA LEU A 425 -22.77 22.12 3.12
C LEU A 425 -22.59 21.80 4.61
N GLN A 426 -21.37 21.86 5.12
CA GLN A 426 -21.08 21.50 6.52
C GLN A 426 -21.39 22.62 7.51
N TYR A 427 -21.01 23.87 7.22
CA TYR A 427 -21.12 24.95 8.18
C TYR A 427 -22.53 25.17 8.76
N PRO A 428 -23.63 25.05 7.97
CA PRO A 428 -24.98 25.21 8.49
C PRO A 428 -25.37 24.16 9.55
N ASN A 429 -24.79 22.96 9.49
CA ASN A 429 -25.10 21.88 10.42
C ASN A 429 -24.10 21.89 11.59
N PRO A 430 -24.56 22.16 12.83
CA PRO A 430 -23.68 22.29 13.99
C PRO A 430 -22.98 20.99 14.39
N LEU A 431 -23.50 19.82 14.00
CA LEU A 431 -22.88 18.53 14.31
C LEU A 431 -21.64 18.25 13.46
N ILE A 432 -21.62 18.71 12.20
CA ILE A 432 -20.56 18.38 11.23
C ILE A 432 -19.64 19.57 10.91
N ARG A 433 -19.76 20.67 11.67
CA ARG A 433 -18.96 21.88 11.48
C ARG A 433 -17.52 21.71 11.98
N ASP A 434 -17.34 21.01 13.09
CA ASP A 434 -16.03 20.77 13.69
C ASP A 434 -15.20 19.78 12.86
N THR A 435 -13.90 19.71 13.18
CA THR A 435 -13.02 18.69 12.61
C THR A 435 -13.46 17.28 13.04
N GLY A 436 -13.14 16.27 12.21
CA GLY A 436 -13.65 14.91 12.39
C GLY A 436 -13.28 14.26 13.72
N ASP A 437 -12.07 14.50 14.22
CA ASP A 437 -11.61 14.04 15.53
C ASP A 437 -12.46 14.57 16.70
N ILE A 438 -12.68 15.89 16.74
CA ILE A 438 -13.53 16.55 17.75
C ILE A 438 -14.99 16.09 17.59
N MET A 439 -15.44 15.91 16.35
CA MET A 439 -16.79 15.42 16.08
C MET A 439 -16.98 14.01 16.63
N MET A 440 -16.02 13.11 16.41
CA MET A 440 -16.06 11.74 16.92
C MET A 440 -16.08 11.74 18.46
N GLU A 441 -15.23 12.54 19.10
CA GLU A 441 -15.20 12.71 20.56
C GLU A 441 -16.58 13.08 21.10
N ARG A 442 -17.23 14.08 20.51
CA ARG A 442 -18.58 14.52 20.92
C ARG A 442 -19.68 13.49 20.63
N LEU A 443 -19.55 12.72 19.55
CA LEU A 443 -20.56 11.74 19.13
C LEU A 443 -20.50 10.42 19.92
N LEU A 444 -19.40 10.13 20.60
CA LEU A 444 -19.31 8.96 21.47
C LEU A 444 -19.70 9.23 22.92
N VAL A 445 -19.85 10.49 23.34
CA VAL A 445 -20.18 10.79 24.74
C VAL A 445 -21.48 10.12 25.18
N ASP A 446 -21.44 9.56 26.40
CA ASP A 446 -22.61 9.11 27.12
C ASP A 446 -23.24 10.26 27.91
N CYS A 447 -24.54 10.47 27.72
CA CYS A 447 -25.24 11.65 28.22
C CYS A 447 -25.85 11.43 29.61
N ASN A 448 -25.04 10.96 30.56
CA ASN A 448 -25.45 10.82 31.97
C ASN A 448 -25.57 12.18 32.67
N ASP A 449 -24.65 13.11 32.36
CA ASP A 449 -24.67 14.49 32.86
C ASP A 449 -25.05 15.49 31.76
N VAL A 450 -26.21 16.15 31.90
CA VAL A 450 -26.82 17.00 30.86
C VAL A 450 -26.08 18.34 30.66
N ASN A 451 -25.21 18.74 31.59
CA ASN A 451 -24.69 20.11 31.67
C ASN A 451 -23.44 20.38 30.83
N GLU A 452 -22.74 19.35 30.35
CA GLU A 452 -21.42 19.54 29.72
C GLU A 452 -21.50 19.76 28.21
N ASP A 453 -22.27 18.93 27.50
CA ASP A 453 -22.26 18.91 26.03
C ASP A 453 -23.58 19.30 25.35
N TRP A 454 -23.46 20.02 24.24
CA TRP A 454 -24.61 20.46 23.42
C TRP A 454 -25.48 19.29 22.96
N ILE A 455 -24.87 18.15 22.63
CA ILE A 455 -25.58 16.94 22.18
C ILE A 455 -26.48 16.42 23.29
N CYS A 456 -25.95 16.28 24.51
CA CYS A 456 -26.69 15.81 25.67
C CYS A 456 -27.85 16.75 26.03
N GLN A 457 -27.66 18.06 25.87
CA GLN A 457 -28.75 19.04 26.02
C GLN A 457 -29.85 18.88 24.97
N GLN A 458 -29.55 18.44 23.74
CA GLN A 458 -30.58 18.17 22.74
C GLN A 458 -31.29 16.83 23.00
N GLU A 459 -30.57 15.81 23.47
CA GLU A 459 -31.13 14.49 23.77
C GLU A 459 -32.07 14.53 24.99
N ALA A 460 -31.72 15.34 26.00
CA ALA A 460 -32.54 15.55 27.19
C ALA A 460 -33.84 16.33 26.91
N LYS A 461 -33.95 17.06 25.80
CA LYS A 461 -35.18 17.80 25.48
C LYS A 461 -36.30 16.84 25.11
N LEU A 462 -37.40 16.87 25.87
CA LEU A 462 -38.61 16.10 25.57
C LEU A 462 -39.39 16.61 24.35
N SER A 463 -39.30 17.92 24.02
CA SER A 463 -39.99 18.54 22.89
C SER A 463 -38.98 19.04 21.85
N GLY A 464 -39.22 18.77 20.57
CA GLY A 464 -38.36 19.20 19.47
C GLY A 464 -37.30 18.20 19.00
N LYS A 465 -37.36 16.92 19.42
CA LYS A 465 -36.41 15.87 18.97
C LYS A 465 -36.32 15.73 17.44
N GLY A 466 -37.40 16.04 16.71
CA GLY A 466 -37.41 15.98 15.25
C GLY A 466 -36.37 16.87 14.57
N THR A 467 -36.00 18.02 15.15
CA THR A 467 -34.94 18.87 14.60
C THR A 467 -33.57 18.25 14.80
N TYR A 468 -33.32 17.63 15.95
CA TYR A 468 -32.08 16.89 16.22
C TYR A 468 -31.92 15.69 15.28
N TYR A 469 -32.98 14.89 15.07
CA TYR A 469 -32.97 13.83 14.05
C TYR A 469 -32.70 14.37 12.65
N ALA A 470 -33.27 15.51 12.28
CA ALA A 470 -32.98 16.14 10.99
C ALA A 470 -31.50 16.54 10.85
N TRP A 471 -30.85 17.03 11.91
CA TRP A 471 -29.42 17.32 11.92
C TRP A 471 -28.56 16.05 11.78
N LEU A 472 -28.93 14.94 12.43
CA LEU A 472 -28.25 13.66 12.29
C LEU A 472 -28.41 13.06 10.89
N ILE A 473 -29.63 13.08 10.33
CA ILE A 473 -29.91 12.54 8.99
C ILE A 473 -29.19 13.37 7.93
N SER A 474 -29.32 14.69 7.97
CA SER A 474 -28.62 15.58 7.04
C SER A 474 -27.10 15.47 7.20
N GLY A 475 -26.61 15.36 8.44
CA GLY A 475 -25.19 15.17 8.73
C GLY A 475 -24.63 13.89 8.13
N THR A 476 -25.34 12.77 8.35
CA THR A 476 -24.99 11.47 7.77
C THR A 476 -24.93 11.58 6.25
N PHE A 477 -26.02 12.01 5.60
CA PHE A 477 -26.10 12.08 4.14
C PHE A 477 -25.01 12.98 3.52
N VAL A 478 -24.81 14.17 4.09
CA VAL A 478 -23.76 15.10 3.63
C VAL A 478 -22.38 14.49 3.78
N LYS A 479 -22.07 13.85 4.91
CA LYS A 479 -20.78 13.17 5.13
C LYS A 479 -20.58 12.02 4.14
N LEU A 480 -21.57 11.14 3.91
CA LEU A 480 -21.46 10.03 2.97
C LEU A 480 -21.11 10.51 1.54
N ILE A 481 -21.77 11.56 1.07
CA ILE A 481 -21.51 12.13 -0.28
C ILE A 481 -20.15 12.81 -0.33
N LEU A 482 -19.86 13.71 0.64
CA LEU A 482 -18.61 14.47 0.63
C LEU A 482 -17.40 13.55 0.76
N THR A 483 -17.46 12.53 1.60
CA THR A 483 -16.38 11.53 1.76
C THR A 483 -16.07 10.81 0.44
N THR A 484 -17.09 10.53 -0.39
CA THR A 484 -16.91 9.94 -1.73
C THR A 484 -16.20 10.90 -2.68
N ILE A 485 -16.51 12.20 -2.63
CA ILE A 485 -15.95 13.22 -3.53
C ILE A 485 -14.51 13.60 -3.11
N THR A 486 -14.25 13.71 -1.82
CA THR A 486 -12.95 14.18 -1.28
C THR A 486 -11.84 13.16 -1.46
N PHE A 487 -12.16 11.86 -1.51
CA PHE A 487 -11.15 10.81 -1.68
C PHE A 487 -10.51 10.86 -3.08
N GLY A 488 -9.18 10.97 -3.11
CA GLY A 488 -8.38 11.07 -4.33
C GLY A 488 -8.16 12.49 -4.87
N CYS A 489 -8.63 13.52 -4.16
CA CYS A 489 -8.16 14.89 -4.38
C CYS A 489 -6.62 14.97 -4.26
N LYS A 490 -5.99 15.89 -4.99
CA LYS A 490 -4.52 16.05 -5.01
C LYS A 490 -3.97 16.78 -3.76
N VAL A 491 -4.36 16.30 -2.58
CA VAL A 491 -3.92 16.72 -1.25
C VAL A 491 -3.62 15.50 -0.39
N PRO A 492 -2.79 15.60 0.67
CA PRO A 492 -2.58 14.52 1.61
C PRO A 492 -3.90 14.27 2.35
N SER A 493 -4.41 13.05 2.25
CA SER A 493 -5.76 12.71 2.65
C SER A 493 -5.86 11.29 3.17
N GLY A 494 -6.48 11.10 4.33
CA GLY A 494 -6.87 9.81 4.90
C GLY A 494 -8.39 9.65 4.90
N ILE A 495 -8.86 8.40 4.75
CA ILE A 495 -10.29 8.06 4.69
C ILE A 495 -10.86 7.51 6.01
N ILE A 496 -9.98 7.16 6.96
CA ILE A 496 -10.35 6.43 8.18
C ILE A 496 -11.33 7.25 9.05
N ILE A 497 -10.95 8.47 9.46
CA ILE A 497 -11.80 9.34 10.30
C ILE A 497 -13.13 9.69 9.59
N PRO A 498 -13.15 10.13 8.32
CA PRO A 498 -14.43 10.40 7.62
C PRO A 498 -15.40 9.22 7.55
N ALA A 499 -14.90 7.98 7.49
CA ALA A 499 -15.74 6.78 7.53
C ALA A 499 -16.28 6.51 8.95
N LEU A 500 -15.44 6.66 9.98
CA LEU A 500 -15.85 6.58 11.39
C LEU A 500 -16.92 7.63 11.71
N ASP A 501 -16.70 8.87 11.30
CA ASP A 501 -17.60 10.02 11.41
C ASP A 501 -19.02 9.71 10.90
N ALA A 502 -19.10 9.17 9.68
CA ALA A 502 -20.36 8.90 9.04
C ALA A 502 -21.10 7.73 9.72
N GLY A 503 -20.35 6.70 10.13
CA GLY A 503 -20.91 5.59 10.91
C GLY A 503 -21.32 5.98 12.33
N ALA A 504 -20.61 6.92 12.97
CA ALA A 504 -20.97 7.44 14.28
C ALA A 504 -22.29 8.23 14.25
N LEU A 505 -22.46 9.09 13.24
CA LEU A 505 -23.72 9.84 13.04
C LEU A 505 -24.90 8.89 12.80
N PHE A 506 -24.72 7.90 11.92
CA PHE A 506 -25.75 6.90 11.63
C PHE A 506 -26.04 5.99 12.83
N GLY A 507 -24.99 5.52 13.51
CA GLY A 507 -25.07 4.69 14.70
C GLY A 507 -25.79 5.40 15.84
N ARG A 508 -25.44 6.65 16.13
CA ARG A 508 -26.13 7.46 17.15
C ARG A 508 -27.59 7.68 16.79
N MET A 509 -27.90 7.93 15.51
CA MET A 509 -29.28 8.04 15.03
C MET A 509 -30.09 6.77 15.29
N VAL A 510 -29.53 5.59 15.03
CA VAL A 510 -30.18 4.30 15.32
C VAL A 510 -30.32 4.10 16.83
N GLY A 511 -29.28 4.45 17.60
CA GLY A 511 -29.28 4.36 19.06
C GLY A 511 -30.38 5.20 19.71
N GLN A 512 -30.71 6.37 19.16
CA GLN A 512 -31.82 7.21 19.66
C GLN A 512 -33.21 6.56 19.50
N ILE A 513 -33.35 5.59 18.60
CA ILE A 513 -34.61 4.86 18.36
C ILE A 513 -34.76 3.71 19.38
N VAL A 514 -33.64 3.17 19.87
CA VAL A 514 -33.62 2.07 20.83
C VAL A 514 -33.72 2.65 22.25
N PRO A 515 -34.77 2.31 23.02
CA PRO A 515 -34.92 2.80 24.39
C PRO A 515 -33.94 2.12 25.36
N ASP A 516 -33.74 2.72 26.53
CA ASP A 516 -33.09 2.12 27.71
C ASP A 516 -31.56 1.85 27.63
N ILE A 517 -30.88 2.32 26.58
CA ILE A 517 -29.43 2.18 26.40
C ILE A 517 -28.81 3.46 25.82
N SER A 518 -27.55 3.70 26.15
CA SER A 518 -26.83 4.88 25.66
C SER A 518 -26.68 4.87 24.12
N PRO A 519 -27.13 5.91 23.42
CA PRO A 519 -26.94 6.07 21.98
C PRO A 519 -25.46 6.12 21.55
N GLY A 520 -24.55 6.46 22.47
CA GLY A 520 -23.11 6.47 22.20
C GLY A 520 -22.56 5.08 21.88
N ILE A 521 -23.11 4.01 22.48
CA ILE A 521 -22.72 2.63 22.19
C ILE A 521 -22.98 2.28 20.72
N PHE A 522 -24.15 2.65 20.20
CA PHE A 522 -24.49 2.41 18.79
C PHE A 522 -23.67 3.30 17.85
N ALA A 523 -23.30 4.50 18.28
CA ALA A 523 -22.37 5.35 17.54
C ALA A 523 -20.99 4.68 17.39
N MET A 524 -20.46 4.07 18.46
CA MET A 524 -19.20 3.32 18.42
C MET A 524 -19.29 2.11 17.49
N VAL A 525 -20.33 1.28 17.63
CA VAL A 525 -20.47 0.07 16.80
C VAL A 525 -20.73 0.46 15.33
N GLY A 526 -21.51 1.51 15.10
CA GLY A 526 -21.78 2.05 13.77
C GLY A 526 -20.55 2.62 13.09
N SER A 527 -19.69 3.34 13.82
CA SER A 527 -18.42 3.86 13.28
C SER A 527 -17.50 2.72 12.84
N ALA A 528 -17.34 1.69 13.67
CA ALA A 528 -16.58 0.48 13.35
C ALA A 528 -17.14 -0.24 12.11
N ALA A 529 -18.46 -0.42 12.02
CA ALA A 529 -19.13 -1.08 10.90
C ALA A 529 -18.91 -0.35 9.57
N PHE A 530 -19.04 0.99 9.55
CA PHE A 530 -18.87 1.78 8.33
C PHE A 530 -17.42 1.79 7.87
N LEU A 531 -16.46 1.90 8.80
CA LEU A 531 -15.05 1.81 8.47
C LEU A 531 -14.71 0.42 7.92
N ALA A 532 -15.18 -0.66 8.55
CA ALA A 532 -14.99 -2.03 8.06
C ALA A 532 -15.54 -2.23 6.64
N GLY A 533 -16.72 -1.65 6.33
CA GLY A 533 -17.29 -1.70 4.99
C GLY A 533 -16.42 -0.99 3.93
N VAL A 534 -15.77 0.12 4.29
CA VAL A 534 -14.94 0.90 3.36
C VAL A 534 -13.52 0.31 3.20
N SER A 535 -12.85 -0.01 4.32
CA SER A 535 -11.46 -0.44 4.34
C SER A 535 -11.25 -1.96 4.29
N ARG A 536 -12.27 -2.75 4.62
CA ARG A 536 -12.22 -4.23 4.73
C ARG A 536 -11.33 -4.77 5.84
N MET A 537 -10.91 -3.90 6.75
CA MET A 537 -10.16 -4.27 7.96
C MET A 537 -11.05 -5.01 8.96
N THR A 538 -10.52 -6.05 9.60
CA THR A 538 -11.27 -6.90 10.54
C THR A 538 -10.68 -6.89 11.95
N VAL A 539 -9.68 -7.74 12.20
CA VAL A 539 -9.13 -7.98 13.54
C VAL A 539 -8.41 -6.75 14.05
N SER A 540 -7.61 -6.10 13.20
CA SER A 540 -6.93 -4.84 13.54
C SER A 540 -7.92 -3.75 13.93
N LEU A 541 -9.02 -3.60 13.18
CA LEU A 541 -10.04 -2.60 13.46
C LEU A 541 -10.76 -2.86 14.79
N ALA A 542 -11.11 -4.12 15.10
CA ALA A 542 -11.72 -4.45 16.38
C ALA A 542 -10.81 -4.10 17.57
N VAL A 543 -9.50 -4.34 17.43
CA VAL A 543 -8.51 -3.98 18.47
C VAL A 543 -8.31 -2.47 18.56
N ILE A 544 -8.26 -1.75 17.43
CA ILE A 544 -8.19 -0.29 17.41
C ILE A 544 -9.40 0.31 18.15
N MET A 545 -10.62 -0.14 17.83
CA MET A 545 -11.83 0.34 18.50
C MET A 545 -11.83 0.02 20.00
N PHE A 546 -11.36 -1.17 20.38
CA PHE A 546 -11.17 -1.52 21.78
C PHE A 546 -10.15 -0.60 22.50
N GLU A 547 -8.97 -0.36 21.91
CA GLU A 547 -7.95 0.51 22.51
C GLU A 547 -8.41 1.97 22.57
N LEU A 548 -9.20 2.43 21.60
CA LEU A 548 -9.76 3.77 21.53
C LEU A 548 -10.88 4.02 22.54
N THR A 549 -11.63 2.98 22.92
CA THR A 549 -12.78 3.09 23.83
C THR A 549 -12.39 2.77 25.27
N GLY A 550 -11.39 1.90 25.46
CA GLY A 550 -10.90 1.49 26.78
C GLY A 550 -11.77 0.43 27.46
N GLU A 551 -12.82 -0.06 26.81
CA GLU A 551 -13.79 -0.97 27.42
C GLU A 551 -13.86 -2.33 26.70
N VAL A 552 -13.44 -3.38 27.41
CA VAL A 552 -13.29 -4.75 26.88
C VAL A 552 -14.64 -5.40 26.54
N ASN A 553 -15.72 -4.99 27.22
CA ASN A 553 -17.04 -5.61 27.09
C ASN A 553 -17.65 -5.47 25.69
N PHE A 554 -17.23 -4.46 24.92
CA PHE A 554 -17.75 -4.16 23.58
C PHE A 554 -17.02 -4.87 22.44
N ILE A 555 -16.00 -5.70 22.72
CA ILE A 555 -15.28 -6.47 21.69
C ILE A 555 -16.23 -7.37 20.87
N PRO A 556 -17.15 -8.17 21.46
CA PRO A 556 -18.06 -9.01 20.67
C PRO A 556 -19.01 -8.23 19.76
N PRO A 557 -19.69 -7.15 20.22
CA PRO A 557 -20.44 -6.25 19.34
C PRO A 557 -19.63 -5.71 18.16
N PHE A 558 -18.40 -5.24 18.40
CA PHE A 558 -17.52 -4.77 17.32
C PHE A 558 -17.24 -5.87 16.30
N MET A 559 -16.84 -7.07 16.77
CA MET A 559 -16.51 -8.17 15.86
C MET A 559 -17.71 -8.58 14.99
N ILE A 560 -18.92 -8.67 15.55
CA ILE A 560 -20.12 -9.05 14.79
C ILE A 560 -20.46 -7.99 13.74
N ALA A 561 -20.45 -6.71 14.12
CA ALA A 561 -20.76 -5.61 13.20
C ALA A 561 -19.71 -5.47 12.09
N ILE A 562 -18.42 -5.62 12.42
CA ILE A 562 -17.31 -5.56 11.45
C ILE A 562 -17.37 -6.72 10.46
N LEU A 563 -17.58 -7.97 10.93
CA LEU A 563 -17.65 -9.14 10.05
C LEU A 563 -18.86 -9.08 9.12
N THR A 564 -20.01 -8.69 9.63
CA THR A 564 -21.23 -8.53 8.82
C THR A 564 -21.08 -7.41 7.80
N ALA A 565 -20.49 -6.26 8.19
CA ALA A 565 -20.18 -5.18 7.27
C ALA A 565 -19.24 -5.62 6.14
N LYS A 566 -18.16 -6.34 6.48
CA LYS A 566 -17.22 -6.86 5.47
C LYS A 566 -17.93 -7.80 4.49
N TRP A 567 -18.67 -8.80 4.96
CA TRP A 567 -19.34 -9.77 4.08
C TRP A 567 -20.33 -9.10 3.13
N VAL A 568 -21.14 -8.17 3.64
CA VAL A 568 -22.08 -7.43 2.81
C VAL A 568 -21.35 -6.56 1.79
N ALA A 569 -20.30 -5.88 2.22
CA ALA A 569 -19.53 -5.05 1.30
C ALA A 569 -18.82 -5.90 0.23
N ASP A 570 -18.31 -7.10 0.56
CA ASP A 570 -17.58 -8.00 -0.37
C ASP A 570 -18.51 -8.49 -1.48
N SER A 571 -19.81 -8.60 -1.17
CA SER A 571 -20.84 -8.97 -2.15
C SER A 571 -21.16 -7.86 -3.16
N ILE A 572 -20.87 -6.59 -2.83
CA ILE A 572 -21.15 -5.42 -3.68
C ILE A 572 -19.91 -5.02 -4.49
N SER A 573 -18.77 -4.88 -3.80
CA SER A 573 -17.48 -4.59 -4.44
C SER A 573 -16.42 -5.57 -3.93
N ALA A 574 -15.71 -6.21 -4.85
CA ALA A 574 -14.69 -7.20 -4.54
C ALA A 574 -13.47 -6.60 -3.84
N GLU A 575 -13.16 -5.33 -4.11
CA GLU A 575 -11.99 -4.63 -3.58
C GLU A 575 -12.36 -3.61 -2.50
N GLY A 576 -11.47 -3.47 -1.52
CA GLY A 576 -11.51 -2.38 -0.55
C GLY A 576 -11.02 -1.06 -1.15
N VAL A 577 -11.18 0.04 -0.40
CA VAL A 577 -10.80 1.38 -0.89
C VAL A 577 -9.31 1.51 -1.25
N TYR A 578 -8.42 0.85 -0.51
CA TYR A 578 -6.97 0.94 -0.73
C TYR A 578 -6.52 0.15 -1.95
N ASP A 579 -7.05 -1.07 -2.13
CA ASP A 579 -6.79 -1.90 -3.31
C ASP A 579 -7.34 -1.25 -4.57
N LEU A 580 -8.56 -0.73 -4.50
CA LEU A 580 -9.19 0.01 -5.60
C LEU A 580 -8.38 1.26 -5.98
N ALA A 581 -7.87 2.00 -4.99
CA ALA A 581 -7.00 3.14 -5.25
C ALA A 581 -5.69 2.70 -5.93
N GLN A 582 -5.13 1.56 -5.54
CA GLN A 582 -3.92 0.98 -6.13
C GLN A 582 -4.15 0.59 -7.60
N HIS A 583 -5.30 -0.02 -7.91
CA HIS A 583 -5.73 -0.39 -9.27
C HIS A 583 -5.93 0.85 -10.16
N ILE A 584 -6.67 1.86 -9.67
CA ILE A 584 -6.89 3.13 -10.41
C ILE A 584 -5.57 3.85 -10.69
N ILE A 585 -4.64 3.85 -9.74
CA ILE A 585 -3.32 4.45 -9.96
C ILE A 585 -2.49 3.58 -10.92
N GLY A 586 -2.77 2.28 -11.06
CA GLY A 586 -2.04 1.36 -11.91
C GLY A 586 -0.68 1.00 -11.32
N HIS A 587 -0.63 0.76 -10.01
CA HIS A 587 0.55 0.25 -9.33
C HIS A 587 0.62 -1.27 -9.44
N PRO A 588 1.80 -1.86 -9.72
CA PRO A 588 1.93 -3.31 -9.81
C PRO A 588 1.75 -3.95 -8.42
N PHE A 589 0.83 -4.88 -8.31
CA PHE A 589 0.58 -5.64 -7.08
C PHE A 589 0.25 -7.08 -7.40
N LEU A 590 0.95 -8.01 -6.76
CA LEU A 590 0.64 -9.42 -6.87
C LEU A 590 -0.03 -9.87 -5.57
N ASP A 591 -1.35 -10.00 -5.61
CA ASP A 591 -2.08 -10.81 -4.64
C ASP A 591 -2.14 -12.25 -5.17
N ALA A 592 -1.45 -13.16 -4.49
CA ALA A 592 -1.36 -14.55 -4.91
C ALA A 592 -2.72 -15.27 -4.83
N GLU A 593 -3.56 -14.95 -3.85
CA GLU A 593 -4.85 -15.60 -3.67
C GLU A 593 -5.82 -15.16 -4.76
N GLN A 594 -5.92 -13.84 -4.99
CA GLN A 594 -6.75 -13.30 -6.06
C GLN A 594 -6.25 -13.72 -7.46
N ALA A 595 -4.93 -13.79 -7.67
CA ALA A 595 -4.37 -14.26 -8.94
C ALA A 595 -4.83 -15.68 -9.26
N VAL A 596 -4.82 -16.59 -8.28
CA VAL A 596 -5.31 -17.97 -8.46
C VAL A 596 -6.81 -18.00 -8.75
N VAL A 597 -7.61 -17.15 -8.11
CA VAL A 597 -9.05 -17.04 -8.39
C VAL A 597 -9.30 -16.56 -9.82
N LYS A 598 -8.58 -15.52 -10.29
CA LYS A 598 -8.67 -15.00 -11.66
C LYS A 598 -8.29 -16.06 -12.70
N LEU A 599 -7.19 -16.79 -12.46
CA LEU A 599 -6.75 -17.88 -13.33
C LEU A 599 -7.78 -19.02 -13.43
N ARG A 600 -8.39 -19.40 -12.30
CA ARG A 600 -9.49 -20.40 -12.28
C ARG A 600 -10.72 -19.92 -13.04
N ALA A 601 -11.04 -18.62 -12.98
CA ALA A 601 -12.15 -18.06 -13.74
C ALA A 601 -11.86 -18.09 -15.25
N ALA A 602 -10.65 -17.72 -15.67
CA ALA A 602 -10.23 -17.75 -17.07
C ALA A 602 -10.18 -19.18 -17.67
N GLN A 603 -9.84 -20.19 -16.86
CA GLN A 603 -9.89 -21.60 -17.27
C GLN A 603 -11.29 -22.06 -17.68
N ASN A 604 -12.33 -21.47 -17.09
CA ASN A 604 -13.72 -21.82 -17.39
C ASN A 604 -14.25 -21.14 -18.66
N SER A 605 -13.59 -20.09 -19.17
CA SER A 605 -14.06 -19.30 -20.31
C SER A 605 -13.39 -19.64 -21.64
N ASP A 606 -12.09 -20.00 -21.65
CA ASP A 606 -11.34 -20.22 -22.90
C ASP A 606 -10.61 -21.58 -22.96
N THR A 607 -10.98 -22.40 -23.94
CA THR A 607 -10.25 -23.57 -24.50
C THR A 607 -10.03 -24.83 -23.65
N GLY A 608 -10.42 -24.89 -22.38
CA GLY A 608 -10.41 -26.13 -21.59
C GLY A 608 -9.01 -26.71 -21.28
N CYS A 609 -7.94 -26.01 -21.65
CA CYS A 609 -6.57 -26.32 -21.27
C CYS A 609 -6.03 -25.25 -20.31
N PRO A 610 -5.40 -25.65 -19.19
CA PRO A 610 -4.84 -24.68 -18.26
C PRO A 610 -3.71 -23.90 -18.95
N PRO A 611 -3.65 -22.57 -18.77
CA PRO A 611 -2.59 -21.78 -19.34
C PRO A 611 -1.26 -22.18 -18.66
N VAL A 612 -0.23 -22.42 -19.48
CA VAL A 612 1.05 -22.97 -19.04
C VAL A 612 2.12 -21.89 -18.95
N VAL A 613 3.10 -22.09 -18.06
CA VAL A 613 4.19 -21.14 -17.80
C VAL A 613 4.99 -20.81 -19.07
N GLY A 614 5.13 -21.76 -20.00
CA GLY A 614 5.78 -21.52 -21.30
C GLY A 614 5.17 -20.37 -22.12
N GLN A 615 3.91 -19.98 -21.88
CA GLN A 615 3.26 -18.86 -22.58
C GLN A 615 3.70 -17.49 -22.05
N LEU A 616 4.20 -17.40 -20.81
CA LEU A 616 4.66 -16.14 -20.23
C LEU A 616 6.08 -15.76 -20.66
N SER A 617 6.90 -16.76 -20.99
CA SER A 617 8.29 -16.52 -21.37
C SER A 617 8.36 -15.94 -22.78
N PRO A 618 9.31 -15.02 -23.08
CA PRO A 618 9.58 -14.63 -24.46
C PRO A 618 9.90 -15.85 -25.34
N PRO A 619 9.82 -15.72 -26.68
CA PRO A 619 10.08 -16.82 -27.60
C PRO A 619 11.40 -17.52 -27.28
N THR A 620 11.33 -18.85 -27.16
CA THR A 620 12.44 -19.70 -26.71
C THR A 620 13.67 -19.56 -27.62
N SER A 621 13.44 -19.37 -28.93
CA SER A 621 14.48 -19.09 -29.94
C SER A 621 15.30 -17.84 -29.63
N ILE A 622 14.65 -16.79 -29.11
CA ILE A 622 15.31 -15.54 -28.72
C ILE A 622 16.05 -15.74 -27.40
N MET A 623 15.39 -16.33 -26.40
CA MET A 623 15.96 -16.49 -25.07
C MET A 623 17.21 -17.36 -25.08
N VAL A 624 17.20 -18.51 -25.78
CA VAL A 624 18.35 -19.41 -25.90
C VAL A 624 19.55 -18.71 -26.57
N LYS A 625 19.29 -17.76 -27.49
CA LYS A 625 20.36 -16.99 -28.15
C LYS A 625 20.97 -15.91 -27.25
N LEU A 626 20.22 -15.42 -26.27
CA LEU A 626 20.65 -14.42 -25.30
C LEU A 626 21.34 -15.02 -24.07
N MET A 627 21.26 -16.33 -23.86
CA MET A 627 21.91 -17.01 -22.73
C MET A 627 23.43 -17.01 -22.89
N ALA A 628 24.13 -16.71 -21.80
CA ALA A 628 25.57 -16.77 -21.75
C ALA A 628 26.04 -18.21 -21.51
N ARG A 629 26.95 -18.72 -22.35
CA ARG A 629 27.49 -20.07 -22.23
C ARG A 629 28.77 -20.08 -21.40
N LEU A 630 28.85 -21.00 -20.45
CA LEU A 630 30.05 -21.31 -19.68
C LEU A 630 30.83 -22.44 -20.34
N ASP A 631 32.16 -22.32 -20.34
CA ASP A 631 33.05 -23.40 -20.71
C ASP A 631 33.17 -24.44 -19.59
N ALA A 632 33.74 -25.62 -19.89
CA ALA A 632 33.96 -26.70 -18.91
C ALA A 632 34.66 -26.25 -17.60
N ASN A 633 35.46 -25.19 -17.64
CA ASN A 633 36.15 -24.60 -16.48
C ASN A 633 35.31 -23.55 -15.71
N HIS A 634 34.02 -23.41 -16.01
CA HIS A 634 33.14 -22.35 -15.50
C HIS A 634 33.71 -20.94 -15.79
N SER A 635 34.41 -20.78 -16.91
CA SER A 635 34.86 -19.49 -17.43
C SER A 635 33.88 -18.93 -18.46
N LEU A 636 33.88 -17.61 -18.58
CA LEU A 636 32.99 -16.85 -19.45
C LEU A 636 33.79 -15.79 -20.21
N SER A 637 33.65 -15.75 -21.54
CA SER A 637 34.31 -14.75 -22.39
C SER A 637 33.72 -13.36 -22.12
N ILE A 638 34.57 -12.39 -21.80
CA ILE A 638 34.15 -11.03 -21.43
C ILE A 638 33.40 -10.34 -22.59
N VAL A 639 33.86 -10.54 -23.82
CA VAL A 639 33.26 -9.95 -25.04
C VAL A 639 31.83 -10.48 -25.24
N HIS A 640 31.67 -11.82 -25.22
CA HIS A 640 30.36 -12.44 -25.42
C HIS A 640 29.37 -12.09 -24.31
N PHE A 641 29.86 -11.98 -23.07
CA PHE A 641 29.05 -11.57 -21.93
C PHE A 641 28.54 -10.14 -22.07
N ARG A 642 29.42 -9.21 -22.47
CA ARG A 642 29.06 -7.80 -22.71
C ARG A 642 28.04 -7.67 -23.85
N GLU A 643 28.26 -8.36 -24.96
CA GLU A 643 27.32 -8.38 -26.07
C GLU A 643 25.94 -8.90 -25.65
N SER A 644 25.90 -9.99 -24.87
CA SER A 644 24.65 -10.56 -24.37
C SER A 644 23.89 -9.59 -23.46
N LEU A 645 24.60 -8.86 -22.58
CA LEU A 645 24.01 -7.82 -21.72
C LEU A 645 23.44 -6.65 -22.53
N LEU A 646 24.20 -6.14 -23.50
CA LEU A 646 23.75 -5.04 -24.38
C LEU A 646 22.58 -5.46 -25.28
N GLN A 647 22.55 -6.72 -25.73
CA GLN A 647 21.42 -7.27 -26.49
C GLN A 647 20.17 -7.43 -25.63
N LEU A 648 20.31 -7.82 -24.36
CA LEU A 648 19.21 -7.84 -23.39
C LEU A 648 18.62 -6.44 -23.17
N GLU A 649 19.48 -5.43 -22.99
CA GLU A 649 19.09 -4.05 -22.75
C GLU A 649 18.40 -3.42 -23.97
N SER A 650 19.00 -3.55 -25.16
CA SER A 650 18.42 -3.03 -26.41
C SER A 650 17.08 -3.65 -26.79
N ARG A 651 16.83 -4.90 -26.38
CA ARG A 651 15.55 -5.60 -26.59
C ARG A 651 14.51 -5.32 -25.49
N GLY A 652 14.87 -4.54 -24.46
CA GLY A 652 13.99 -4.26 -23.33
C GLY A 652 13.67 -5.48 -22.46
N LEU A 653 14.57 -6.47 -22.44
CA LEU A 653 14.47 -7.73 -21.68
C LEU A 653 15.40 -7.74 -20.46
N ALA A 654 16.05 -6.63 -20.13
CA ALA A 654 16.97 -6.50 -19.00
C ALA A 654 16.31 -6.87 -17.64
N ASP A 655 14.99 -6.72 -17.53
CA ASP A 655 14.18 -7.08 -16.36
C ASP A 655 14.22 -8.57 -16.00
N LEU A 656 14.44 -9.43 -17.00
CA LEU A 656 14.54 -10.88 -16.81
C LEU A 656 15.92 -11.32 -16.29
N GLY A 657 16.92 -10.45 -16.35
CA GLY A 657 18.30 -10.81 -16.07
C GLY A 657 18.91 -11.72 -17.12
N LEU A 658 20.17 -12.10 -16.91
CA LEU A 658 20.93 -12.96 -17.82
C LEU A 658 21.11 -14.35 -17.20
N VAL A 659 20.66 -15.37 -17.94
CA VAL A 659 20.85 -16.78 -17.55
C VAL A 659 22.18 -17.27 -18.12
N MET A 660 22.94 -17.96 -17.27
CA MET A 660 24.18 -18.62 -17.62
C MET A 660 23.97 -20.14 -17.63
N VAL A 661 24.36 -20.77 -18.74
CA VAL A 661 24.17 -22.20 -18.99
C VAL A 661 25.49 -22.90 -19.25
N ASN A 662 25.58 -24.18 -18.86
CA ASN A 662 26.72 -25.03 -19.22
C ASN A 662 26.65 -25.44 -20.71
N GLU A 663 27.68 -26.12 -21.22
CA GLU A 663 27.74 -26.64 -22.61
C GLU A 663 26.53 -27.51 -22.99
N GLN A 664 25.95 -28.21 -22.01
CA GLN A 664 24.75 -29.04 -22.19
C GLN A 664 23.44 -28.24 -22.21
N GLY A 665 23.46 -26.93 -21.95
CA GLY A 665 22.29 -26.06 -21.88
C GLY A 665 21.57 -26.06 -20.53
N VAL A 666 22.14 -26.69 -19.50
CA VAL A 666 21.60 -26.69 -18.12
C VAL A 666 21.97 -25.39 -17.42
N CYS A 667 21.01 -24.79 -16.70
CA CYS A 667 21.25 -23.56 -15.94
C CYS A 667 22.26 -23.79 -14.81
N GLN A 668 23.26 -22.93 -14.72
CA GLN A 668 24.25 -22.91 -13.64
C GLN A 668 24.12 -21.67 -12.77
N ALA A 669 23.75 -20.54 -13.37
CA ALA A 669 23.70 -19.28 -12.67
C ALA A 669 22.77 -18.25 -13.33
N HIS A 670 22.38 -17.25 -12.55
CA HIS A 670 21.55 -16.13 -13.00
C HIS A 670 22.13 -14.79 -12.51
N LEU A 671 22.05 -13.78 -13.37
CA LEU A 671 22.43 -12.41 -13.06
C LEU A 671 21.21 -11.49 -13.09
N LEU A 672 20.99 -10.71 -12.02
CA LEU A 672 19.86 -9.79 -11.89
C LEU A 672 20.14 -8.43 -12.53
N GLU A 673 19.09 -7.78 -13.05
CA GLU A 673 19.10 -6.43 -13.65
C GLU A 673 19.85 -5.39 -12.79
N VAL A 674 19.56 -5.34 -11.48
CA VAL A 674 20.14 -4.34 -10.55
C VAL A 674 21.67 -4.40 -10.51
N THR A 675 22.24 -5.56 -10.82
CA THR A 675 23.69 -5.77 -10.83
C THR A 675 24.34 -5.50 -12.18
N PHE A 676 23.57 -5.25 -13.25
CA PHE A 676 24.11 -5.11 -14.60
C PHE A 676 25.13 -3.98 -14.71
N GLN A 677 24.86 -2.80 -14.13
CA GLN A 677 25.80 -1.69 -14.17
C GLN A 677 27.10 -1.99 -13.41
N SER A 678 27.01 -2.64 -12.25
CA SER A 678 28.19 -3.05 -11.47
C SER A 678 29.01 -4.08 -12.24
N VAL A 679 28.34 -5.04 -12.88
CA VAL A 679 29.00 -6.04 -13.72
C VAL A 679 29.66 -5.40 -14.93
N LEU A 680 28.99 -4.50 -15.65
CA LEU A 680 29.57 -3.78 -16.78
C LEU A 680 30.86 -3.03 -16.38
N ARG A 681 30.87 -2.35 -15.22
CA ARG A 681 32.09 -1.72 -14.69
C ARG A 681 33.21 -2.72 -14.41
N ILE A 682 32.88 -3.87 -13.82
CA ILE A 682 33.88 -4.93 -13.55
C ILE A 682 34.42 -5.51 -14.87
N LEU A 683 33.58 -5.63 -15.90
CA LEU A 683 34.01 -6.07 -17.22
C LEU A 683 34.95 -5.05 -17.87
N ASP A 684 34.62 -3.76 -17.81
CA ASP A 684 35.47 -2.69 -18.34
C ASP A 684 36.83 -2.67 -17.61
N GLU A 685 36.86 -2.82 -16.28
CA GLU A 685 38.10 -2.92 -15.49
C GLU A 685 38.93 -4.17 -15.84
N SER A 686 38.26 -5.30 -16.10
CA SER A 686 38.91 -6.57 -16.41
C SER A 686 39.47 -6.58 -17.83
N GLU A 687 38.77 -5.94 -18.78
CA GLU A 687 39.22 -5.72 -20.15
C GLU A 687 40.45 -4.80 -20.17
N GLN A 688 40.43 -3.71 -19.38
CA GLN A 688 41.60 -2.83 -19.19
C GLN A 688 42.79 -3.55 -18.54
N ALA A 689 42.53 -4.54 -17.68
CA ALA A 689 43.56 -5.39 -17.07
C ALA A 689 44.08 -6.50 -18.00
N GLY A 690 43.57 -6.61 -19.23
CA GLY A 690 43.98 -7.60 -20.22
C GLY A 690 43.49 -9.03 -19.95
N LEU A 691 42.50 -9.22 -19.07
CA LEU A 691 41.84 -10.51 -18.93
C LEU A 691 40.89 -10.76 -20.12
N SER A 692 40.91 -11.97 -20.68
CA SER A 692 40.02 -12.38 -21.76
C SER A 692 38.82 -13.21 -21.26
N GLU A 693 39.01 -13.90 -20.14
CA GLU A 693 38.03 -14.81 -19.54
C GLU A 693 37.85 -14.52 -18.06
N LEU A 694 36.63 -14.72 -17.58
CA LEU A 694 36.27 -14.51 -16.19
C LEU A 694 35.69 -15.80 -15.59
N LYS A 695 36.27 -16.27 -14.48
CA LYS A 695 35.84 -17.51 -13.81
C LYS A 695 34.71 -17.25 -12.82
N LEU A 696 33.63 -18.03 -12.97
CA LEU A 696 32.50 -18.12 -12.05
C LEU A 696 33.00 -18.74 -10.74
N GLY A 697 33.32 -17.91 -9.75
CA GLY A 697 33.94 -18.33 -8.48
C GLY A 697 35.10 -17.45 -8.01
N SER A 698 35.57 -16.52 -8.84
CA SER A 698 36.43 -15.43 -8.38
C SER A 698 35.63 -14.44 -7.50
N ASP A 699 36.26 -13.93 -6.42
CA ASP A 699 35.63 -13.03 -5.43
C ASP A 699 34.99 -11.75 -6.02
N ARG A 700 35.36 -11.36 -7.26
CA ARG A 700 34.88 -10.12 -7.89
C ARG A 700 33.42 -10.18 -8.36
N ILE A 701 32.96 -11.32 -8.89
CA ILE A 701 31.60 -11.45 -9.48
C ILE A 701 30.73 -12.46 -8.73
N SER A 702 31.31 -13.35 -7.93
CA SER A 702 30.58 -14.38 -7.17
C SER A 702 29.46 -13.81 -6.29
N HIS A 703 29.60 -12.60 -5.76
CA HIS A 703 28.58 -11.94 -4.92
C HIS A 703 27.41 -11.31 -5.69
N LEU A 704 27.57 -11.12 -7.00
CA LEU A 704 26.56 -10.51 -7.87
C LEU A 704 25.70 -11.56 -8.56
N ILE A 705 26.22 -12.78 -8.71
CA ILE A 705 25.58 -13.89 -9.39
C ILE A 705 24.83 -14.77 -8.39
N ASP A 706 23.63 -15.20 -8.77
CA ASP A 706 22.92 -16.29 -8.11
C ASP A 706 23.35 -17.62 -8.71
N SER A 707 24.01 -18.47 -7.91
CA SER A 707 24.48 -19.80 -8.33
C SER A 707 23.44 -20.90 -8.17
N SER A 708 22.26 -20.60 -7.60
CA SER A 708 21.20 -21.58 -7.40
C SER A 708 19.82 -20.98 -7.71
N PRO A 709 19.57 -20.53 -8.94
CA PRO A 709 18.29 -19.96 -9.31
C PRO A 709 17.17 -21.01 -9.29
N LEU A 710 15.98 -20.59 -8.89
CA LEU A 710 14.78 -21.45 -8.87
C LEU A 710 14.24 -21.66 -10.28
N CYS A 711 13.99 -22.94 -10.61
CA CYS A 711 13.55 -23.38 -11.92
C CYS A 711 12.13 -23.95 -11.87
N ILE A 712 11.37 -23.77 -12.95
CA ILE A 712 10.01 -24.32 -13.15
C ILE A 712 9.89 -24.94 -14.55
N SER A 713 9.10 -26.00 -14.69
CA SER A 713 8.93 -26.67 -15.99
C SER A 713 8.06 -25.85 -16.96
N THR A 714 8.30 -26.03 -18.27
CA THR A 714 7.52 -25.39 -19.35
C THR A 714 6.03 -25.71 -19.31
N GLY A 715 5.66 -26.95 -18.97
CA GLY A 715 4.28 -27.42 -18.87
C GLY A 715 3.61 -27.18 -17.51
N ALA A 716 4.30 -26.53 -16.56
CA ALA A 716 3.70 -26.21 -15.28
C ALA A 716 2.49 -25.26 -15.44
N PRO A 717 1.43 -25.42 -14.62
CA PRO A 717 0.34 -24.46 -14.54
C PRO A 717 0.83 -23.09 -14.03
N ILE A 718 0.25 -22.00 -14.53
CA ILE A 718 0.61 -20.63 -14.10
C ILE A 718 0.29 -20.38 -12.63
N GLU A 719 -0.68 -21.08 -12.05
CA GLU A 719 -1.04 -21.00 -10.63
C GLU A 719 0.15 -21.33 -9.74
N TYR A 720 0.97 -22.33 -10.13
CA TYR A 720 2.19 -22.66 -9.41
C TYR A 720 3.20 -21.52 -9.48
N ALA A 721 3.37 -20.90 -10.65
CA ALA A 721 4.24 -19.74 -10.79
C ALA A 721 3.75 -18.56 -9.93
N ALA A 722 2.44 -18.27 -9.92
CA ALA A 722 1.84 -17.22 -9.10
C ALA A 722 2.06 -17.44 -7.60
N GLU A 723 1.86 -18.67 -7.13
CA GLU A 723 2.11 -19.07 -5.74
C GLU A 723 3.60 -18.97 -5.37
N ILE A 724 4.50 -19.40 -6.26
CA ILE A 724 5.95 -19.28 -6.04
C ILE A 724 6.36 -17.80 -5.97
N PHE A 725 5.89 -16.96 -6.88
CA PHE A 725 6.18 -15.52 -6.85
C PHE A 725 5.60 -14.84 -5.60
N GLY A 726 4.39 -15.22 -5.18
CA GLY A 726 3.72 -14.68 -4.01
C GLY A 726 4.39 -15.08 -2.69
N LYS A 727 4.59 -16.38 -2.46
CA LYS A 727 5.08 -16.92 -1.19
C LYS A 727 6.59 -16.78 -1.00
N LEU A 728 7.39 -17.02 -2.05
CA LEU A 728 8.85 -16.92 -1.96
C LEU A 728 9.37 -15.51 -2.27
N GLY A 729 8.54 -14.63 -2.86
CA GLY A 729 8.95 -13.27 -3.19
C GLY A 729 10.09 -13.25 -4.21
N LEU A 730 9.96 -13.98 -5.30
CA LEU A 730 10.97 -13.98 -6.36
C LEU A 730 10.72 -12.82 -7.33
N SER A 731 11.78 -12.34 -7.98
CA SER A 731 11.66 -11.41 -9.10
C SER A 731 11.52 -12.14 -10.44
N HIS A 732 12.15 -13.31 -10.56
CA HIS A 732 12.19 -14.12 -11.77
C HIS A 732 12.19 -15.62 -11.44
N LEU A 733 11.79 -16.43 -12.43
CA LEU A 733 11.84 -17.88 -12.43
C LEU A 733 12.44 -18.36 -13.76
N ILE A 734 13.36 -19.32 -13.69
CA ILE A 734 13.95 -19.90 -14.89
C ILE A 734 13.05 -21.02 -15.40
N VAL A 735 12.72 -20.99 -16.68
CA VAL A 735 11.88 -22.00 -17.32
C VAL A 735 12.80 -23.06 -17.91
N VAL A 736 12.61 -24.31 -17.48
CA VAL A 736 13.34 -25.47 -17.96
C VAL A 736 12.43 -26.43 -18.73
N ASP A 737 13.01 -27.08 -19.73
CA ASP A 737 12.32 -28.15 -20.46
C ASP A 737 12.13 -29.39 -19.57
N GLU A 738 10.99 -30.06 -19.70
CA GLU A 738 10.62 -31.22 -18.88
C GLU A 738 11.51 -32.43 -19.14
N GLU A 739 11.88 -32.65 -20.39
CA GLU A 739 12.59 -33.87 -20.81
C GLU A 739 14.11 -33.70 -20.73
N THR A 740 14.60 -32.52 -21.10
CA THR A 740 16.04 -32.29 -21.25
C THR A 740 16.67 -31.52 -20.09
N ALA A 741 15.87 -30.97 -19.16
CA ALA A 741 16.32 -30.07 -18.09
C ALA A 741 17.13 -28.85 -18.58
N LYS A 742 17.05 -28.54 -19.88
CA LYS A 742 17.72 -27.37 -20.47
C LYS A 742 16.96 -26.11 -20.12
N ALA A 743 17.68 -25.01 -19.92
CA ALA A 743 17.06 -23.70 -19.76
C ALA A 743 16.49 -23.24 -21.11
N VAL A 744 15.20 -22.93 -21.11
CA VAL A 744 14.42 -22.56 -22.30
C VAL A 744 14.05 -21.08 -22.29
N GLY A 745 13.89 -20.50 -21.11
CA GLY A 745 13.52 -19.09 -20.95
C GLY A 745 13.53 -18.63 -19.50
N VAL A 746 13.03 -17.42 -19.29
CA VAL A 746 12.84 -16.80 -17.97
C VAL A 746 11.46 -16.16 -17.93
N VAL A 747 10.80 -16.24 -16.78
CA VAL A 747 9.55 -15.54 -16.48
C VAL A 747 9.81 -14.54 -15.37
N GLY A 748 9.44 -13.29 -15.59
CA GLY A 748 9.54 -12.22 -14.59
C GLY A 748 8.19 -11.94 -13.92
N LYS A 749 8.21 -11.53 -12.64
CA LYS A 749 7.02 -11.15 -11.87
C LYS A 749 6.17 -10.08 -12.58
N LYS A 750 6.80 -9.10 -13.23
CA LYS A 750 6.12 -8.02 -13.97
C LYS A 750 5.31 -8.53 -15.17
N ARG A 751 5.81 -9.56 -15.86
CA ARG A 751 5.14 -10.17 -17.02
C ARG A 751 3.97 -11.05 -16.59
N LEU A 752 4.10 -11.74 -15.47
CA LEU A 752 2.97 -12.41 -14.84
C LEU A 752 1.86 -11.42 -14.50
N LEU A 753 2.18 -10.27 -13.91
CA LEU A 753 1.19 -9.24 -13.63
C LEU A 753 0.49 -8.74 -14.90
N LYS A 754 1.25 -8.38 -15.94
CA LYS A 754 0.66 -7.98 -17.23
C LYS A 754 -0.27 -9.05 -17.81
N PHE A 755 0.07 -10.32 -17.65
CA PHE A 755 -0.78 -11.43 -18.07
C PHE A 755 -2.07 -11.51 -17.24
N LEU A 756 -1.98 -11.37 -15.91
CA LEU A 756 -3.15 -11.35 -15.04
C LEU A 756 -4.06 -10.14 -15.35
N ASP A 757 -3.49 -8.97 -15.59
CA ASP A 757 -4.22 -7.75 -15.97
C ASP A 757 -4.93 -7.92 -17.33
N SER A 758 -4.42 -8.78 -18.22
CA SER A 758 -5.07 -9.07 -19.50
C SER A 758 -6.23 -10.08 -19.41
N LEU A 759 -6.44 -10.68 -18.24
CA LEU A 759 -7.57 -11.57 -17.97
C LEU A 759 -8.77 -10.82 -17.36
N GLU A 760 -8.59 -9.54 -16.99
CA GLU A 760 -9.67 -8.61 -16.59
C GLU A 760 -10.37 -8.02 -17.83
#